data_AF-A0A3D4RKY0-F1
#
_entry.id   AF-A0A3D4RKY0-F1
#
_cell.length_a   1.000
_cell.length_b   1.000
_cell.length_c   1.000
_cell.angle_alpha   90.00
_cell.angle_beta   90.00
_cell.angle_gamma   90.00
#
_symmetry.space_group_name_H-M   'P 1'
#
loop_
_entity.id
_entity.type
_entity.pdbx_description
1 polymer ?
#
loop_
_entity_poly.entity_id
_entity_poly.type
_entity_poly.pdbx_seq_one_letter_code
_entity_poly.pdbx_strand_id
1 'polypeptide(L)'
;GSPRYGDVTIYDYACTSELRSSRGNQMCGIGTFCHEFGHVLGLPDFYDTQDAYHYTIGEWSIMCSGSYNGNGKTPPAYTAYERFSLGWLSPVQLTEAGRYTLSPLNLENTAYLIAAEPHNLSGSNPNPNEFFLLENRQHIGWDAPETTLAGTGMLIWHINYNASAWANNTPNTRNILRCYVEAAHGGAQTMSLPSDLFPGTLGVVQFSPQLSDGAILSPLLDIKEIGSDISFVYKNDGQQKFIFFPAELNEFVSYYDKDKRRATPDAQRLVLQGMSLKTDEEVTLSSKDGFQLSADSAKWSTSLPLSVKADSTLEQSLWVRYNPQRVVCETVGSTLTVRQGNNMEIMALNGKSERPTYITQPVFRPFTNVTPYSAVVNWEPQTDAEEYYLTIYELENRSSTSLQSFERFASEVNIVEEGWSSNFARVTSTAHSDGTYALWFRETDEQVATPTYVQPVTSLSFWYSALSSDDDAVGVLRVSAYNGEDWKNVSEIEVYRTSRKQTYSETFSEEDHYVAFRLQYESLGGTGVAVDAFSATCSKTPVYLYKGRDCTVKSVNIDGVDPKDYTSFYINGLAPDKQYYCQIQCSESKGCTEHLTPITSPVCFSTLKGEPASSRNLTIDLDSIHYDSPTHVVYVPKADKSRQLSFYDLQGHLVYSLQLLPQQNIVELPVERFIKGNVYIIKYHSVGTMKRKDKSAKIIF
;
A
#
# COMPACT_ATOMS: atom_id res chain seq x y z
N GLY A 1 21.25 -11.44 -50.42
CA GLY A 1 21.68 -10.04 -50.62
C GLY A 1 20.79 -9.17 -49.77
N SER A 2 21.36 -8.23 -49.02
CA SER A 2 20.62 -7.41 -48.05
C SER A 2 19.51 -6.61 -48.74
N PRO A 3 18.34 -6.42 -48.11
CA PRO A 3 17.23 -5.66 -48.70
C PRO A 3 17.66 -4.27 -49.13
N ARG A 4 17.20 -3.81 -50.30
CA ARG A 4 17.46 -2.47 -50.81
C ARG A 4 16.18 -1.67 -50.97
N TYR A 5 16.18 -0.42 -50.53
CA TYR A 5 15.14 0.55 -50.81
C TYR A 5 15.77 1.73 -51.56
N GLY A 6 15.63 1.73 -52.89
CA GLY A 6 16.39 2.62 -53.77
C GLY A 6 17.89 2.36 -53.67
N ASP A 7 18.66 3.42 -53.38
CA ASP A 7 20.12 3.37 -53.20
C ASP A 7 20.55 3.02 -51.76
N VAL A 8 19.59 2.84 -50.84
CA VAL A 8 19.86 2.52 -49.43
C VAL A 8 19.80 1.01 -49.23
N THR A 9 20.85 0.45 -48.63
CA THR A 9 20.92 -0.96 -48.23
C THR A 9 20.59 -1.08 -46.74
N ILE A 10 19.61 -1.90 -46.40
CA ILE A 10 19.26 -2.24 -45.02
C ILE A 10 20.13 -3.43 -44.62
N TYR A 11 21.02 -3.25 -43.65
CA TYR A 11 21.95 -4.30 -43.21
C TYR A 11 21.31 -5.21 -42.18
N ASP A 12 20.73 -4.64 -41.12
CA ASP A 12 20.01 -5.34 -40.06
C ASP A 12 18.60 -4.76 -39.87
N TYR A 13 17.65 -5.59 -39.45
CA TYR A 13 16.32 -5.16 -39.03
C TYR A 13 15.82 -6.08 -37.92
N ALA A 14 15.07 -5.51 -36.98
CA ALA A 14 14.31 -6.24 -35.97
C ALA A 14 12.82 -6.06 -36.24
N CYS A 15 12.01 -7.09 -35.96
CA CYS A 15 10.56 -7.04 -36.14
C CYS A 15 9.87 -7.68 -34.94
N THR A 16 8.83 -7.03 -34.43
CA THR A 16 8.08 -7.49 -33.26
C THR A 16 6.60 -7.60 -33.59
N SER A 17 5.89 -8.51 -32.93
CA SER A 17 4.46 -8.68 -33.16
C SER A 17 3.63 -7.64 -32.40
N GLU A 18 2.52 -7.21 -33.00
CA GLU A 18 1.50 -6.40 -32.33
C GLU A 18 0.78 -7.20 -31.23
N LEU A 19 0.50 -8.48 -31.52
CA LEU A 19 -0.20 -9.40 -30.62
C LEU A 19 0.76 -10.37 -29.95
N ARG A 20 0.40 -10.81 -28.74
CA ARG A 20 1.11 -11.86 -28.01
C ARG A 20 0.85 -13.20 -28.70
N SER A 21 1.91 -13.99 -28.89
CA SER A 21 1.86 -15.29 -29.58
C SER A 21 1.39 -15.18 -31.05
N SER A 22 1.16 -16.32 -31.69
CA SER A 22 0.75 -16.41 -33.10
C SER A 22 -0.75 -16.14 -33.35
N ARG A 23 -1.57 -16.07 -32.29
CA ARG A 23 -3.03 -15.86 -32.34
C ARG A 23 -3.53 -15.25 -31.02
N GLY A 24 -4.59 -14.44 -31.05
CA GLY A 24 -5.28 -13.95 -29.86
C GLY A 24 -5.78 -12.51 -30.00
N ASN A 25 -6.21 -11.92 -28.88
CA ASN A 25 -6.63 -10.52 -28.77
C ASN A 25 -5.82 -9.75 -27.69
N GLN A 26 -4.73 -10.34 -27.19
CA GLN A 26 -3.86 -9.71 -26.20
C GLN A 26 -2.67 -9.05 -26.92
N MET A 27 -2.40 -7.78 -26.62
CA MET A 27 -1.22 -7.08 -27.14
C MET A 27 0.07 -7.71 -26.62
N CYS A 28 1.12 -7.69 -27.44
CA CYS A 28 2.44 -8.13 -27.01
C CYS A 28 3.00 -7.19 -25.94
N GLY A 29 3.75 -7.75 -24.99
CA GLY A 29 4.49 -6.96 -24.00
C GLY A 29 5.74 -6.31 -24.61
N ILE A 30 6.33 -5.35 -23.91
CA ILE A 30 7.54 -4.66 -24.36
C ILE A 30 8.77 -5.57 -24.38
N GLY A 31 8.77 -6.67 -23.62
CA GLY A 31 9.93 -7.55 -23.45
C GLY A 31 10.44 -8.20 -24.73
N THR A 32 9.55 -8.64 -25.63
CA THR A 32 9.97 -9.14 -26.96
C THR A 32 10.64 -8.05 -27.78
N PHE A 33 10.14 -6.81 -27.73
CA PHE A 33 10.80 -5.70 -28.42
C PHE A 33 12.19 -5.42 -27.85
N CYS A 34 12.32 -5.39 -26.53
CA CYS A 34 13.61 -5.16 -25.89
C CYS A 34 14.62 -6.28 -26.17
N HIS A 35 14.18 -7.53 -26.27
CA HIS A 35 15.01 -8.68 -26.66
C HIS A 35 15.57 -8.51 -28.08
N GLU A 36 14.70 -8.27 -29.07
CA GLU A 36 15.11 -8.07 -30.46
C GLU A 36 15.99 -6.82 -30.63
N PHE A 37 15.69 -5.76 -29.88
CA PHE A 37 16.54 -4.57 -29.86
C PHE A 37 17.91 -4.85 -29.24
N GLY A 38 18.02 -5.80 -28.30
CA GLY A 38 19.29 -6.29 -27.78
C GLY A 38 20.21 -6.86 -28.87
N HIS A 39 19.66 -7.56 -29.86
CA HIS A 39 20.43 -8.02 -31.03
C HIS A 39 20.93 -6.86 -31.88
N VAL A 40 20.10 -5.83 -32.09
CA VAL A 40 20.52 -4.61 -32.82
C VAL A 40 21.69 -3.92 -32.11
N LEU A 41 21.76 -4.02 -30.78
CA LEU A 41 22.87 -3.49 -29.98
C LEU A 41 24.12 -4.40 -30.01
N GLY A 42 24.00 -5.64 -30.48
CA GLY A 42 25.11 -6.57 -30.64
C GLY A 42 25.18 -7.70 -29.60
N LEU A 43 24.12 -7.92 -28.82
CA LEU A 43 24.04 -9.06 -27.90
C LEU A 43 23.53 -10.32 -28.62
N PRO A 44 24.14 -11.51 -28.39
CA PRO A 44 23.55 -12.77 -28.84
C PRO A 44 22.43 -13.22 -27.89
N ASP A 45 21.66 -14.20 -28.34
CA ASP A 45 20.84 -15.04 -27.50
C ASP A 45 21.70 -15.80 -26.51
N PHE A 46 21.30 -15.79 -25.25
CA PHE A 46 21.92 -16.64 -24.24
C PHE A 46 21.10 -17.89 -23.91
N TYR A 47 19.95 -18.11 -24.56
CA TYR A 47 19.32 -19.43 -24.57
C TYR A 47 19.99 -20.36 -25.61
N ASP A 48 19.67 -21.64 -25.55
CA ASP A 48 20.08 -22.59 -26.59
C ASP A 48 19.24 -22.41 -27.85
N THR A 49 19.81 -21.75 -28.86
CA THR A 49 19.13 -21.46 -30.15
C THR A 49 18.84 -22.71 -30.98
N GLN A 50 19.38 -23.87 -30.59
CA GLN A 50 19.13 -25.17 -31.25
C GLN A 50 18.09 -26.02 -30.51
N ASP A 51 17.89 -25.77 -29.22
CA ASP A 51 16.90 -26.46 -28.37
C ASP A 51 16.34 -25.48 -27.31
N ALA A 52 15.31 -24.71 -27.68
CA ALA A 52 14.75 -23.68 -26.80
C ALA A 52 14.14 -24.20 -25.48
N TYR A 53 13.98 -25.52 -25.32
CA TYR A 53 13.54 -26.14 -24.06
C TYR A 53 14.70 -26.45 -23.12
N HIS A 54 15.94 -26.38 -23.60
CA HIS A 54 17.12 -26.57 -22.79
C HIS A 54 17.37 -25.34 -21.91
N TYR A 55 17.32 -25.53 -20.59
CA TYR A 55 17.58 -24.46 -19.64
C TYR A 55 19.03 -24.00 -19.70
N THR A 56 19.24 -22.68 -19.59
CA THR A 56 20.56 -22.04 -19.60
C THR A 56 20.63 -20.99 -18.48
N ILE A 57 20.09 -19.80 -18.71
CA ILE A 57 20.00 -18.69 -17.73
C ILE A 57 18.56 -18.47 -17.28
N GLY A 58 17.59 -18.65 -18.17
CA GLY A 58 16.17 -18.48 -17.88
C GLY A 58 15.76 -17.01 -17.70
N GLU A 59 15.04 -16.75 -16.61
CA GLU A 59 14.34 -15.50 -16.33
C GLU A 59 15.28 -14.35 -15.91
N TRP A 60 16.56 -14.63 -15.66
CA TRP A 60 17.54 -13.63 -15.18
C TRP A 60 18.01 -12.63 -16.25
N SER A 61 17.89 -12.98 -17.53
CA SER A 61 18.40 -12.21 -18.67
C SER A 61 17.30 -11.94 -19.70
N ILE A 62 17.30 -10.71 -20.21
CA ILE A 62 16.41 -10.32 -21.31
C ILE A 62 16.77 -11.01 -22.63
N MET A 63 18.02 -11.43 -22.80
CA MET A 63 18.51 -12.23 -23.94
C MET A 63 18.23 -13.74 -23.78
N CYS A 64 17.36 -14.10 -22.82
CA CYS A 64 16.86 -15.46 -22.59
C CYS A 64 15.33 -15.39 -22.37
N SER A 65 14.77 -16.22 -21.47
CA SER A 65 13.33 -16.23 -21.21
C SER A 65 12.85 -15.06 -20.37
N GLY A 66 13.77 -14.27 -19.80
CA GLY A 66 13.46 -13.05 -19.05
C GLY A 66 12.63 -12.03 -19.84
N SER A 67 12.74 -12.02 -21.18
CA SER A 67 11.88 -11.20 -22.05
C SER A 67 10.38 -11.45 -21.87
N TYR A 68 9.99 -12.57 -21.25
CA TYR A 68 8.59 -12.93 -20.97
C TYR A 68 8.13 -12.64 -19.53
N ASN A 69 9.00 -12.15 -18.66
CA ASN A 69 8.68 -11.86 -17.25
C ASN A 69 7.54 -10.83 -17.14
N GLY A 70 6.73 -10.97 -16.09
CA GLY A 70 5.50 -10.16 -15.92
C GLY A 70 4.56 -10.21 -17.13
N ASN A 71 4.46 -11.36 -17.81
CA ASN A 71 3.74 -11.51 -19.09
C ASN A 71 4.29 -10.63 -20.22
N GLY A 72 5.62 -10.43 -20.25
CA GLY A 72 6.34 -9.59 -21.20
C GLY A 72 6.22 -8.08 -20.92
N LYS A 73 5.56 -7.68 -19.84
CA LYS A 73 5.37 -6.26 -19.49
C LYS A 73 6.54 -5.69 -18.69
N THR A 74 7.22 -6.55 -17.94
CA THR A 74 8.33 -6.18 -17.04
C THR A 74 9.47 -7.17 -17.24
N PRO A 75 10.13 -7.17 -18.42
CA PRO A 75 11.37 -7.93 -18.59
C PRO A 75 12.42 -7.48 -17.57
N PRO A 76 13.36 -8.33 -17.15
CA PRO A 76 14.42 -7.91 -16.23
C PRO A 76 15.29 -6.83 -16.87
N ALA A 77 15.89 -5.97 -16.05
CA ALA A 77 16.93 -5.06 -16.52
C ALA A 77 18.11 -5.85 -17.12
N TYR A 78 18.85 -5.23 -18.06
CA TYR A 78 20.07 -5.83 -18.60
C TYR A 78 21.05 -6.18 -17.47
N THR A 79 21.63 -7.37 -17.55
CA THR A 79 22.57 -7.93 -16.57
C THR A 79 23.91 -7.18 -16.61
N ALA A 80 24.73 -7.34 -15.60
CA ALA A 80 26.07 -6.77 -15.54
C ALA A 80 26.92 -7.25 -16.72
N TYR A 81 26.77 -8.49 -17.17
CA TYR A 81 27.47 -8.99 -18.34
C TYR A 81 26.99 -8.35 -19.65
N GLU A 82 25.67 -8.19 -19.81
CA GLU A 82 25.09 -7.53 -20.99
C GLU A 82 25.54 -6.06 -21.06
N ARG A 83 25.46 -5.34 -19.93
CA ARG A 83 25.95 -3.96 -19.82
C ARG A 83 27.46 -3.88 -20.07
N PHE A 84 28.25 -4.83 -19.56
CA PHE A 84 29.68 -4.88 -19.81
C PHE A 84 30.01 -5.13 -21.29
N SER A 85 29.31 -6.07 -21.93
CA SER A 85 29.46 -6.39 -23.35
C SER A 85 29.16 -5.19 -24.25
N LEU A 86 28.16 -4.37 -23.89
CA LEU A 86 27.78 -3.14 -24.59
C LEU A 86 28.61 -1.91 -24.20
N GLY A 87 29.52 -2.03 -23.24
CA GLY A 87 30.30 -0.90 -22.73
C GLY A 87 29.52 0.09 -21.84
N TRP A 88 28.35 -0.29 -21.35
CA TRP A 88 27.51 0.49 -20.44
C TRP A 88 27.90 0.33 -18.96
N LEU A 89 28.68 -0.68 -18.64
CA LEU A 89 29.24 -0.95 -17.32
C LEU A 89 30.72 -1.33 -17.47
N SER A 90 31.58 -0.85 -16.57
CA SER A 90 32.97 -1.30 -16.45
C SER A 90 33.15 -1.93 -15.07
N PRO A 91 33.33 -3.26 -14.97
CA PRO A 91 33.42 -3.94 -13.68
C PRO A 91 34.78 -3.67 -13.04
N VAL A 92 34.83 -3.76 -11.71
CA VAL A 92 36.09 -3.67 -10.95
C VAL A 92 36.63 -5.08 -10.76
N GLN A 93 37.84 -5.36 -11.25
CA GLN A 93 38.48 -6.65 -10.97
C GLN A 93 38.91 -6.73 -9.51
N LEU A 94 38.53 -7.82 -8.84
CA LEU A 94 38.97 -8.13 -7.49
C LEU A 94 40.40 -8.70 -7.53
N THR A 95 41.36 -7.95 -6.99
CA THR A 95 42.77 -8.36 -6.94
C THR A 95 43.28 -8.53 -5.52
N GLU A 96 42.75 -7.76 -4.56
CA GLU A 96 43.24 -7.71 -3.18
C GLU A 96 42.29 -8.41 -2.20
N ALA A 97 42.86 -9.03 -1.17
CA ALA A 97 42.08 -9.65 -0.12
C ALA A 97 41.34 -8.60 0.72
N GLY A 98 40.11 -8.90 1.14
CA GLY A 98 39.35 -8.02 2.02
C GLY A 98 37.83 -8.15 1.89
N ARG A 99 37.12 -7.33 2.66
CA ARG A 99 35.66 -7.19 2.61
C ARG A 99 35.25 -6.15 1.57
N TYR A 100 34.22 -6.47 0.80
CA TYR A 100 33.66 -5.66 -0.27
C TYR A 100 32.14 -5.54 -0.12
N THR A 101 31.59 -4.48 -0.72
CA THR A 101 30.14 -4.23 -0.82
C THR A 101 29.73 -4.12 -2.28
N LEU A 102 28.61 -4.74 -2.63
CA LEU A 102 28.01 -4.69 -3.95
C LEU A 102 26.59 -4.15 -3.84
N SER A 103 26.42 -2.90 -4.27
CA SER A 103 25.10 -2.26 -4.30
C SER A 103 24.25 -2.81 -5.44
N PRO A 104 22.92 -2.65 -5.37
CA PRO A 104 22.03 -3.12 -6.42
C PRO A 104 22.41 -2.56 -7.79
N LEU A 105 22.42 -3.43 -8.80
CA LEU A 105 22.82 -3.10 -10.16
C LEU A 105 22.00 -1.95 -10.76
N ASN A 106 20.72 -1.84 -10.40
CA ASN A 106 19.81 -0.81 -10.90
C ASN A 106 19.92 0.54 -10.17
N LEU A 107 20.72 0.62 -9.09
CA LEU A 107 20.99 1.88 -8.40
C LEU A 107 22.34 2.46 -8.80
N GLU A 108 23.40 1.66 -8.68
CA GLU A 108 24.78 2.17 -8.81
C GLU A 108 25.48 1.71 -10.09
N ASN A 109 24.88 0.78 -10.86
CA ASN A 109 25.48 0.23 -12.08
C ASN A 109 26.90 -0.32 -11.85
N THR A 110 27.12 -0.98 -10.71
CA THR A 110 28.41 -1.56 -10.31
C THR A 110 28.39 -3.08 -10.35
N ALA A 111 29.55 -3.67 -10.66
CA ALA A 111 29.78 -5.11 -10.64
C ALA A 111 31.26 -5.41 -10.34
N TYR A 112 31.54 -6.58 -9.80
CA TYR A 112 32.90 -7.08 -9.59
C TYR A 112 33.25 -8.18 -10.58
N LEU A 113 34.53 -8.26 -10.97
CA LEU A 113 35.07 -9.28 -11.87
C LEU A 113 36.12 -10.13 -11.15
N ILE A 114 36.07 -11.46 -11.35
CA ILE A 114 37.11 -12.39 -10.90
C ILE A 114 37.66 -13.13 -12.12
N ALA A 115 38.99 -13.12 -12.28
CA ALA A 115 39.69 -13.81 -13.36
C ALA A 115 41.03 -14.35 -12.86
N ALA A 116 41.61 -15.33 -13.59
CA ALA A 116 42.90 -15.92 -13.23
C ALA A 116 44.06 -14.93 -13.30
N GLU A 117 44.00 -13.99 -14.24
CA GLU A 117 45.05 -13.00 -14.52
C GLU A 117 44.42 -11.59 -14.64
N PRO A 118 45.22 -10.52 -14.65
CA PRO A 118 44.73 -9.17 -14.92
C PRO A 118 43.89 -9.12 -16.21
N HIS A 119 42.63 -8.73 -16.07
CA HIS A 119 41.66 -8.68 -17.15
C HIS A 119 41.75 -7.34 -17.89
N ASN A 120 41.63 -7.35 -19.21
CA ASN A 120 41.71 -6.16 -20.05
C ASN A 120 40.47 -5.24 -19.98
N LEU A 121 39.47 -5.62 -19.19
CA LEU A 121 38.16 -4.96 -19.02
C LEU A 121 37.47 -4.60 -20.35
N SER A 122 37.64 -5.44 -21.38
CA SER A 122 36.95 -5.30 -22.67
C SER A 122 35.83 -6.31 -22.80
N GLY A 123 34.57 -5.87 -22.76
CA GLY A 123 33.41 -6.77 -22.92
C GLY A 123 33.28 -7.35 -24.33
N SER A 124 33.75 -6.64 -25.35
CA SER A 124 33.67 -7.08 -26.76
C SER A 124 34.79 -8.05 -27.17
N ASN A 125 35.90 -8.06 -26.44
CA ASN A 125 37.03 -8.96 -26.68
C ASN A 125 37.81 -9.19 -25.37
N PRO A 126 37.23 -9.94 -24.41
CA PRO A 126 37.78 -10.13 -23.09
C PRO A 126 39.08 -10.95 -23.12
N ASN A 127 40.06 -10.54 -22.33
CA ASN A 127 41.29 -11.29 -22.09
C ASN A 127 41.69 -11.15 -20.60
N PRO A 128 41.80 -12.25 -19.83
CA PRO A 128 41.45 -13.63 -20.22
C PRO A 128 39.97 -13.75 -20.63
N ASN A 129 39.67 -14.70 -21.51
CA ASN A 129 38.33 -14.87 -22.08
C ASN A 129 37.35 -15.58 -21.12
N GLU A 130 37.87 -16.19 -20.05
CA GLU A 130 37.08 -16.86 -19.02
C GLU A 130 37.18 -16.12 -17.68
N PHE A 131 36.03 -15.76 -17.11
CA PHE A 131 35.93 -14.94 -15.90
C PHE A 131 34.54 -15.03 -15.26
N PHE A 132 34.43 -14.51 -14.05
CA PHE A 132 33.18 -14.39 -13.30
C PHE A 132 32.79 -12.93 -13.11
N LEU A 133 31.49 -12.63 -13.17
CA LEU A 133 30.93 -11.33 -12.82
C LEU A 133 29.95 -11.47 -11.66
N LEU A 134 30.09 -10.59 -10.67
CA LEU A 134 29.20 -10.51 -9.50
C LEU A 134 28.27 -9.31 -9.68
N GLU A 135 26.97 -9.55 -9.61
CA GLU A 135 25.94 -8.49 -9.61
C GLU A 135 24.96 -8.70 -8.46
N ASN A 136 24.37 -7.61 -7.95
CA ASN A 136 23.32 -7.67 -6.94
C ASN A 136 21.98 -7.28 -7.57
N ARG A 137 21.01 -8.19 -7.52
CA ARG A 137 19.65 -8.04 -8.04
C ARG A 137 18.66 -7.90 -6.89
N GLN A 138 17.83 -6.87 -6.97
CA GLN A 138 16.86 -6.50 -5.93
C GLN A 138 15.56 -6.08 -6.60
N HIS A 139 14.42 -6.26 -5.92
CA HIS A 139 13.11 -5.76 -6.36
C HIS A 139 13.02 -4.23 -6.21
N ILE A 140 13.82 -3.52 -6.98
CA ILE A 140 13.91 -2.05 -6.97
C ILE A 140 14.10 -1.50 -8.38
N GLY A 141 13.74 -0.23 -8.56
CA GLY A 141 13.83 0.44 -9.86
C GLY A 141 12.97 -0.29 -10.89
N TRP A 142 13.58 -0.66 -12.03
CA TRP A 142 12.89 -1.41 -13.09
C TRP A 142 12.49 -2.83 -12.66
N ASP A 143 13.28 -3.45 -11.78
CA ASP A 143 13.05 -4.82 -11.29
C ASP A 143 12.06 -4.87 -10.10
N ALA A 144 11.44 -3.73 -9.73
CA ALA A 144 10.57 -3.60 -8.57
C ALA A 144 9.37 -4.57 -8.51
N PRO A 145 8.65 -4.87 -9.61
CA PRO A 145 7.56 -5.83 -9.55
C PRO A 145 8.09 -7.23 -9.24
N GLU A 146 7.48 -7.93 -8.27
CA GLU A 146 7.86 -9.30 -7.88
C GLU A 146 7.86 -10.28 -9.07
N THR A 147 7.02 -10.02 -10.08
CA THR A 147 6.96 -10.82 -11.31
C THR A 147 8.14 -10.62 -12.28
N THR A 148 9.10 -9.76 -11.95
CA THR A 148 10.24 -9.40 -12.82
C THR A 148 11.47 -10.26 -12.58
N LEU A 149 11.69 -10.71 -11.34
CA LEU A 149 12.83 -11.52 -10.93
C LEU A 149 12.35 -12.74 -10.14
N ALA A 150 13.03 -13.87 -10.29
CA ALA A 150 12.72 -15.06 -9.50
C ALA A 150 13.19 -14.93 -8.02
N GLY A 151 13.95 -13.89 -7.66
CA GLY A 151 14.46 -13.66 -6.31
C GLY A 151 15.47 -12.51 -6.24
N THR A 152 15.97 -12.23 -5.04
CA THR A 152 16.93 -11.16 -4.75
C THR A 152 18.23 -11.70 -4.14
N GLY A 153 19.32 -10.93 -4.27
CA GLY A 153 20.65 -11.30 -3.80
C GLY A 153 21.74 -11.13 -4.86
N MET A 154 22.89 -11.76 -4.63
CA MET A 154 24.02 -11.77 -5.56
C MET A 154 23.88 -12.88 -6.61
N LEU A 155 23.85 -12.52 -7.89
CA LEU A 155 24.06 -13.45 -8.99
C LEU A 155 25.55 -13.49 -9.36
N ILE A 156 26.03 -14.70 -9.61
CA ILE A 156 27.39 -14.95 -10.08
C ILE A 156 27.30 -15.48 -11.52
N TRP A 157 27.76 -14.69 -12.47
CA TRP A 157 27.84 -15.06 -13.87
C TRP A 157 29.18 -15.73 -14.15
N HIS A 158 29.17 -16.83 -14.88
CA HIS A 158 30.36 -17.47 -15.43
C HIS A 158 30.37 -17.30 -16.95
N ILE A 159 31.40 -16.61 -17.44
CA ILE A 159 31.59 -16.30 -18.85
C ILE A 159 32.84 -17.02 -19.35
N ASN A 160 32.71 -17.79 -20.43
CA ASN A 160 33.80 -18.40 -21.20
C ASN A 160 33.68 -17.95 -22.67
N TYR A 161 34.06 -16.69 -22.92
CA TYR A 161 33.85 -16.00 -24.18
C TYR A 161 34.53 -16.71 -25.35
N ASN A 162 33.80 -16.82 -26.45
CA ASN A 162 34.30 -17.31 -27.72
C ASN A 162 33.73 -16.47 -28.87
N ALA A 163 34.59 -15.73 -29.56
CA ALA A 163 34.18 -14.79 -30.60
C ALA A 163 33.29 -15.42 -31.69
N SER A 164 33.62 -16.64 -32.13
CA SER A 164 32.84 -17.35 -33.15
C SER A 164 31.47 -17.79 -32.62
N ALA A 165 31.37 -18.22 -31.36
CA ALA A 165 30.10 -18.63 -30.77
C ALA A 165 29.16 -17.43 -30.58
N TRP A 166 29.68 -16.28 -30.15
CA TRP A 166 28.91 -15.03 -30.05
C TRP A 166 28.45 -14.55 -31.43
N ALA A 167 29.36 -14.52 -32.41
CA ALA A 167 29.03 -14.07 -33.77
C ALA A 167 28.00 -14.97 -34.48
N ASN A 168 27.97 -16.26 -34.16
CA ASN A 168 27.03 -17.23 -34.74
C ASN A 168 25.75 -17.43 -33.89
N ASN A 169 25.55 -16.64 -32.84
CA ASN A 169 24.39 -16.76 -31.95
C ASN A 169 24.25 -18.14 -31.29
N THR A 170 25.38 -18.71 -30.86
CA THR A 170 25.46 -20.01 -30.17
C THR A 170 26.38 -19.96 -28.95
N PRO A 171 26.34 -18.92 -28.07
CA PRO A 171 27.15 -18.91 -26.87
C PRO A 171 26.79 -20.09 -25.96
N ASN A 172 25.51 -20.43 -25.84
CA ASN A 172 25.04 -21.61 -25.13
C ASN A 172 24.44 -22.63 -26.10
N THR A 173 24.74 -23.90 -25.85
CA THR A 173 24.20 -25.06 -26.54
C THR A 173 24.06 -26.20 -25.55
N ARG A 174 23.32 -27.25 -25.89
CA ARG A 174 23.12 -28.45 -25.07
C ARG A 174 24.39 -29.07 -24.51
N ASN A 175 25.49 -28.97 -25.26
CA ASN A 175 26.77 -29.60 -24.88
C ASN A 175 27.76 -28.62 -24.25
N ILE A 176 27.56 -27.31 -24.44
CA ILE A 176 28.51 -26.27 -24.02
C ILE A 176 27.74 -25.04 -23.57
N LEU A 177 27.85 -24.71 -22.29
CA LEU A 177 27.40 -23.45 -21.72
C LEU A 177 28.61 -22.50 -21.58
N ARG A 178 28.54 -21.33 -22.19
CA ARG A 178 29.60 -20.30 -22.15
C ARG A 178 29.19 -19.04 -21.41
N CYS A 179 27.91 -18.84 -21.17
CA CYS A 179 27.39 -17.71 -20.41
C CYS A 179 26.26 -18.23 -19.54
N TYR A 180 26.49 -18.43 -18.26
CA TYR A 180 25.47 -19.00 -17.37
C TYR A 180 25.64 -18.48 -15.94
N VAL A 181 24.64 -18.73 -15.11
CA VAL A 181 24.67 -18.38 -13.69
C VAL A 181 25.19 -19.58 -12.89
N GLU A 182 26.15 -19.34 -12.00
CA GLU A 182 26.58 -20.30 -10.99
C GLU A 182 25.56 -20.30 -9.85
N ALA A 183 24.67 -21.29 -9.82
CA ALA A 183 23.61 -21.34 -8.82
C ALA A 183 24.14 -21.78 -7.45
N ALA A 184 23.75 -21.05 -6.40
CA ALA A 184 24.13 -21.35 -5.02
C ALA A 184 23.76 -22.76 -4.55
N HIS A 185 22.69 -23.35 -5.09
CA HIS A 185 22.26 -24.70 -4.76
C HIS A 185 23.11 -25.83 -5.40
N GLY A 186 24.07 -25.51 -6.27
CA GLY A 186 25.09 -26.44 -6.78
C GLY A 186 24.58 -27.63 -7.63
N GLY A 187 23.38 -27.53 -8.19
CA GLY A 187 22.72 -28.60 -8.98
C GLY A 187 22.43 -28.19 -10.42
N ALA A 188 22.00 -29.15 -11.25
CA ALA A 188 21.54 -28.86 -12.61
C ALA A 188 20.31 -27.94 -12.54
N GLN A 189 20.40 -26.77 -13.18
CA GLN A 189 19.31 -25.81 -13.22
C GLN A 189 18.33 -26.20 -14.32
N THR A 190 17.04 -26.16 -14.01
CA THR A 190 15.94 -26.42 -14.96
C THR A 190 14.95 -25.26 -15.05
N MET A 191 15.07 -24.30 -14.12
CA MET A 191 14.32 -23.05 -14.05
C MET A 191 15.10 -22.07 -13.19
N SER A 192 14.77 -20.78 -13.30
CA SER A 192 15.32 -19.73 -12.44
C SER A 192 14.64 -19.79 -11.08
N LEU A 193 15.42 -19.77 -10.01
CA LEU A 193 14.93 -19.94 -8.65
C LEU A 193 15.52 -18.90 -7.70
N PRO A 194 14.77 -18.48 -6.66
CA PRO A 194 15.34 -17.65 -5.60
C PRO A 194 16.58 -18.28 -4.92
N SER A 195 16.76 -19.61 -5.04
CA SER A 195 17.91 -20.36 -4.54
C SER A 195 19.14 -20.32 -5.45
N ASP A 196 19.08 -19.65 -6.60
CA ASP A 196 20.23 -19.46 -7.49
C ASP A 196 21.20 -18.41 -6.92
N LEU A 197 20.67 -17.43 -6.18
CA LEU A 197 21.44 -16.28 -5.67
C LEU A 197 22.17 -16.59 -4.36
N PHE A 198 23.17 -15.76 -4.06
CA PHE A 198 23.92 -15.77 -2.80
C PHE A 198 23.62 -14.51 -1.97
N PRO A 199 23.32 -14.62 -0.66
CA PRO A 199 23.06 -15.86 0.05
C PRO A 199 21.76 -16.55 -0.40
N GLY A 200 20.84 -15.79 -1.02
CA GLY A 200 19.56 -16.28 -1.54
C GLY A 200 18.70 -16.96 -0.48
N THR A 201 17.71 -17.74 -0.90
CA THR A 201 16.82 -18.46 0.03
C THR A 201 17.48 -19.63 0.75
N LEU A 202 18.66 -20.08 0.30
CA LEU A 202 19.40 -21.17 0.93
C LEU A 202 20.45 -20.71 1.95
N GLY A 203 20.69 -19.40 2.08
CA GLY A 203 21.68 -18.88 3.02
C GLY A 203 23.12 -19.27 2.66
N VAL A 204 23.45 -19.45 1.39
CA VAL A 204 24.79 -19.91 0.97
C VAL A 204 25.77 -18.74 1.03
N VAL A 205 26.65 -18.78 2.03
CA VAL A 205 27.55 -17.64 2.34
C VAL A 205 28.94 -17.75 1.70
N GLN A 206 29.18 -18.71 0.80
CA GLN A 206 30.49 -18.95 0.19
C GLN A 206 30.39 -19.45 -1.25
N PHE A 207 31.37 -19.08 -2.08
CA PHE A 207 31.51 -19.55 -3.45
C PHE A 207 33.00 -19.67 -3.83
N SER A 208 33.37 -20.77 -4.48
CA SER A 208 34.74 -21.01 -4.97
C SER A 208 34.71 -21.03 -6.50
N PRO A 209 35.10 -19.95 -7.19
CA PRO A 209 35.04 -19.89 -8.64
C PRO A 209 35.96 -20.93 -9.27
N GLN A 210 35.46 -21.72 -10.21
CA GLN A 210 36.21 -22.77 -10.90
C GLN A 210 36.12 -22.60 -12.42
N LEU A 211 37.26 -22.46 -13.09
CA LEU A 211 37.34 -22.36 -14.55
C LEU A 211 37.05 -23.69 -15.24
N SER A 212 36.76 -23.65 -16.53
CA SER A 212 36.45 -24.82 -17.38
C SER A 212 37.59 -25.83 -17.46
N ASP A 213 38.84 -25.40 -17.23
CA ASP A 213 40.01 -26.29 -17.15
C ASP A 213 40.19 -26.97 -15.78
N GLY A 214 39.33 -26.62 -14.82
CA GLY A 214 39.33 -27.12 -13.45
C GLY A 214 40.12 -26.26 -12.45
N ALA A 215 40.78 -25.19 -12.89
CA ALA A 215 41.51 -24.29 -11.98
C ALA A 215 40.56 -23.55 -11.05
N ILE A 216 40.85 -23.57 -9.74
CA ILE A 216 40.05 -22.91 -8.71
C ILE A 216 40.67 -21.55 -8.40
N LEU A 217 39.87 -20.49 -8.52
CA LEU A 217 40.24 -19.13 -8.18
C LEU A 217 39.97 -18.85 -6.70
N SER A 218 40.36 -17.65 -6.27
CA SER A 218 40.15 -17.23 -4.89
C SER A 218 38.66 -17.17 -4.51
N PRO A 219 38.29 -17.64 -3.30
CA PRO A 219 36.89 -17.77 -2.91
C PRO A 219 36.27 -16.43 -2.50
N LEU A 220 34.95 -16.41 -2.58
CA LEU A 220 34.06 -15.49 -1.88
C LEU A 220 33.57 -16.17 -0.61
N LEU A 221 33.64 -15.46 0.50
CA LEU A 221 33.29 -15.93 1.84
C LEU A 221 32.40 -14.90 2.53
N ASP A 222 31.70 -15.31 3.59
CA ASP A 222 30.87 -14.42 4.41
C ASP A 222 29.91 -13.54 3.58
N ILE A 223 29.33 -14.11 2.51
CA ILE A 223 28.37 -13.44 1.65
C ILE A 223 27.09 -13.21 2.47
N LYS A 224 26.69 -11.95 2.61
CA LYS A 224 25.56 -11.50 3.41
C LYS A 224 24.77 -10.44 2.66
N GLU A 225 23.47 -10.51 2.76
CA GLU A 225 22.59 -9.41 2.36
C GLU A 225 22.38 -8.50 3.57
N ILE A 226 22.64 -7.21 3.40
CA ILE A 226 22.49 -6.20 4.46
C ILE A 226 21.70 -5.03 3.89
N GLY A 227 20.41 -4.95 4.24
CA GLY A 227 19.47 -4.10 3.51
C GLY A 227 19.36 -4.58 2.08
N SER A 228 19.57 -3.68 1.12
CA SER A 228 19.62 -4.01 -0.31
C SER A 228 21.03 -4.28 -0.85
N ASP A 229 22.09 -4.07 -0.06
CA ASP A 229 23.47 -4.34 -0.49
C ASP A 229 23.89 -5.78 -0.20
N ILE A 230 24.85 -6.28 -0.96
CA ILE A 230 25.56 -7.52 -0.64
C ILE A 230 26.94 -7.18 -0.06
N SER A 231 27.29 -7.77 1.08
CA SER A 231 28.64 -7.76 1.66
C SER A 231 29.27 -9.13 1.47
N PHE A 232 30.56 -9.19 1.12
CA PHE A 232 31.31 -10.44 1.05
C PHE A 232 32.81 -10.21 1.31
N VAL A 233 33.53 -11.27 1.64
CA VAL A 233 34.99 -11.31 1.76
C VAL A 233 35.57 -12.01 0.55
N TYR A 234 36.45 -11.34 -0.20
CA TYR A 234 37.21 -11.94 -1.29
C TYR A 234 38.62 -12.24 -0.79
N LYS A 235 39.06 -13.50 -0.89
CA LYS A 235 40.30 -14.03 -0.25
C LYS A 235 40.30 -13.82 1.27
N ASN A 236 40.38 -14.90 2.04
CA ASN A 236 40.61 -14.76 3.49
C ASN A 236 42.10 -14.51 3.75
N ASP A 237 42.46 -13.32 4.23
CA ASP A 237 43.82 -13.02 4.70
C ASP A 237 43.99 -13.22 6.22
N GLY A 238 42.91 -13.58 6.93
CA GLY A 238 42.89 -13.82 8.36
C GLY A 238 43.05 -12.57 9.23
N GLN A 239 43.01 -11.36 8.67
CA GLN A 239 43.27 -10.12 9.39
C GLN A 239 42.02 -9.22 9.49
N GLN A 240 41.07 -9.60 10.35
CA GLN A 240 39.99 -8.68 10.72
C GLN A 240 40.59 -7.48 11.48
N LYS A 241 40.67 -6.32 10.82
CA LYS A 241 41.31 -5.12 11.36
C LYS A 241 40.42 -4.27 12.22
N PHE A 242 39.10 -4.40 12.08
CA PHE A 242 38.11 -3.60 12.80
C PHE A 242 37.09 -4.52 13.47
N ILE A 243 36.67 -4.16 14.68
CA ILE A 243 35.65 -4.89 15.44
C ILE A 243 34.70 -3.88 16.08
N PHE A 244 33.41 -4.15 16.00
CA PHE A 244 32.38 -3.37 16.67
C PHE A 244 31.91 -4.08 17.96
N PHE A 245 31.71 -3.31 19.03
CA PHE A 245 31.19 -3.80 20.31
C PHE A 245 30.04 -2.92 20.83
N PRO A 246 28.81 -3.45 20.97
CA PRO A 246 28.39 -4.82 20.61
C PRO A 246 28.50 -5.07 19.11
N ALA A 247 28.51 -6.35 18.70
CA ALA A 247 28.61 -6.75 17.30
C ALA A 247 27.34 -6.43 16.48
N GLU A 248 26.22 -6.26 17.17
CA GLU A 248 24.91 -5.93 16.60
C GLU A 248 24.23 -4.86 17.47
N LEU A 249 23.37 -4.06 16.85
CA LEU A 249 22.50 -3.09 17.53
C LEU A 249 21.05 -3.51 17.39
N ASN A 250 20.22 -3.11 18.34
CA ASN A 250 18.78 -3.35 18.23
C ASN A 250 18.21 -2.52 17.07
N GLU A 251 17.03 -2.90 16.58
CA GLU A 251 16.28 -2.05 15.65
C GLU A 251 16.05 -0.66 16.25
N PHE A 252 16.27 0.38 15.44
CA PHE A 252 16.05 1.76 15.81
C PHE A 252 14.62 2.18 15.45
N VAL A 253 13.88 2.71 16.43
CA VAL A 253 12.56 3.30 16.21
C VAL A 253 12.66 4.81 16.40
N SER A 254 12.18 5.58 15.42
CA SER A 254 12.16 7.05 15.50
C SER A 254 10.77 7.60 15.22
N TYR A 255 10.33 8.57 16.02
CA TYR A 255 8.99 9.15 15.92
C TYR A 255 9.04 10.54 15.30
N TYR A 256 8.12 10.80 14.37
CA TYR A 256 7.81 12.16 13.91
C TYR A 256 6.68 12.74 14.74
N ASP A 257 6.80 13.99 15.18
CA ASP A 257 5.66 14.74 15.70
C ASP A 257 4.73 15.23 14.57
N LYS A 258 3.58 15.77 14.97
CA LYS A 258 2.55 16.29 14.07
C LYS A 258 3.06 17.32 13.04
N ASP A 259 4.13 18.05 13.37
CA ASP A 259 4.74 19.10 12.56
C ASP A 259 5.97 18.61 11.77
N LYS A 260 6.14 17.29 11.66
CA LYS A 260 7.34 16.64 11.07
C LYS A 260 8.63 16.99 11.81
N ARG A 261 8.54 17.52 13.03
CA ARG A 261 9.69 17.75 13.90
C ARG A 261 9.98 16.46 14.63
N ARG A 262 11.27 16.16 14.76
CA ARG A 262 11.74 14.88 15.29
C ARG A 262 11.59 14.90 16.80
N ALA A 263 10.92 13.90 17.37
CA ALA A 263 11.20 13.52 18.75
C ALA A 263 12.69 13.12 18.83
N THR A 264 13.32 13.25 19.99
CA THR A 264 14.74 12.87 20.15
C THR A 264 14.91 11.39 19.73
N PRO A 265 15.59 11.09 18.61
CA PRO A 265 15.65 9.71 18.11
C PRO A 265 16.43 8.83 19.06
N ASP A 266 16.04 7.55 19.16
CA ASP A 266 16.79 6.58 19.93
C ASP A 266 18.22 6.48 19.41
N ALA A 267 19.18 6.69 20.31
CA ALA A 267 20.60 6.61 20.03
C ALA A 267 21.19 5.42 20.79
N GLN A 268 21.87 4.53 20.07
CA GLN A 268 22.55 3.38 20.65
C GLN A 268 24.05 3.60 20.60
N ARG A 269 24.75 3.16 21.66
CA ARG A 269 26.19 3.30 21.79
C ARG A 269 26.90 2.04 21.30
N LEU A 270 28.01 2.21 20.60
CA LEU A 270 28.96 1.15 20.28
C LEU A 270 30.40 1.63 20.50
N VAL A 271 31.34 0.69 20.53
CA VAL A 271 32.78 0.95 20.53
C VAL A 271 33.36 0.31 19.27
N LEU A 272 34.06 1.11 18.47
CA LEU A 272 34.86 0.62 17.36
C LEU A 272 36.30 0.43 17.85
N GLN A 273 36.83 -0.77 17.67
CA GLN A 273 38.23 -1.08 17.88
C GLN A 273 38.90 -1.38 16.54
N GLY A 274 40.16 -0.97 16.39
CA GLY A 274 40.97 -1.32 15.23
C GLY A 274 42.43 -1.59 15.59
N MET A 275 43.07 -2.50 14.85
CA MET A 275 44.43 -2.99 15.11
C MET A 275 45.23 -3.07 13.81
N SER A 276 46.57 -2.96 13.91
CA SER A 276 47.49 -3.05 12.76
C SER A 276 47.14 -2.05 11.64
N LEU A 277 46.74 -0.85 12.06
CA LEU A 277 46.31 0.25 11.20
C LEU A 277 47.50 1.13 10.80
N LYS A 278 47.41 1.74 9.63
CA LYS A 278 48.40 2.73 9.18
C LYS A 278 48.16 4.04 9.92
N THR A 279 49.20 4.63 10.48
CA THR A 279 49.11 5.84 11.33
C THR A 279 49.06 7.14 10.53
N ASP A 280 49.42 7.09 9.24
CA ASP A 280 49.41 8.20 8.28
C ASP A 280 48.14 8.26 7.40
N GLU A 281 47.23 7.30 7.56
CA GLU A 281 45.95 7.24 6.85
C GLU A 281 44.77 7.39 7.84
N GLU A 282 43.73 8.12 7.44
CA GLU A 282 42.51 8.23 8.24
C GLU A 282 41.65 6.95 8.17
N VAL A 283 40.96 6.63 9.27
CA VAL A 283 39.88 5.64 9.28
C VAL A 283 38.57 6.40 9.07
N THR A 284 37.77 6.00 8.09
CA THR A 284 36.46 6.62 7.84
C THR A 284 35.34 5.68 8.23
N LEU A 285 34.40 6.16 9.05
CA LEU A 285 33.10 5.53 9.17
C LEU A 285 32.08 6.21 8.26
N SER A 286 31.17 5.43 7.71
CA SER A 286 30.05 5.91 6.92
C SER A 286 28.79 5.11 7.20
N SER A 287 27.65 5.80 7.20
CA SER A 287 26.31 5.22 7.26
C SER A 287 25.43 5.84 6.18
N LYS A 288 24.38 5.13 5.77
CA LYS A 288 23.43 5.58 4.75
C LYS A 288 21.97 5.42 5.21
N ASP A 289 21.00 5.64 4.31
CA ASP A 289 19.57 5.39 4.50
C ASP A 289 18.91 6.04 5.74
N GLY A 290 19.42 7.19 6.18
CA GLY A 290 18.90 7.93 7.34
C GLY A 290 19.60 7.62 8.66
N PHE A 291 20.54 6.69 8.69
CA PHE A 291 21.41 6.48 9.85
C PHE A 291 22.46 7.58 9.97
N GLN A 292 22.73 8.01 11.20
CA GLN A 292 23.71 9.03 11.53
C GLN A 292 24.61 8.58 12.66
N LEU A 293 25.84 9.06 12.62
CA LEU A 293 26.95 8.77 13.52
C LEU A 293 27.34 10.02 14.31
N SER A 294 27.77 9.80 15.54
CA SER A 294 28.34 10.83 16.39
C SER A 294 29.46 10.27 17.27
N ALA A 295 30.51 11.06 17.47
CA ALA A 295 31.60 10.77 18.41
C ALA A 295 31.36 11.36 19.81
N ASP A 296 30.35 12.23 19.96
CA ASP A 296 30.08 12.98 21.19
C ASP A 296 28.59 13.00 21.57
N SER A 297 27.75 12.27 20.84
CA SER A 297 26.27 12.27 20.91
C SER A 297 25.58 13.62 20.60
N ALA A 298 26.34 14.65 20.22
CA ALA A 298 25.83 16.00 19.98
C ALA A 298 25.89 16.39 18.50
N LYS A 299 27.00 16.08 17.82
CA LYS A 299 27.20 16.36 16.39
C LYS A 299 26.99 15.10 15.58
N TRP A 300 26.00 15.14 14.70
CA TRP A 300 25.55 13.99 13.93
C TRP A 300 25.87 14.16 12.45
N SER A 301 26.40 13.11 11.82
CA SER A 301 26.82 13.10 10.43
C SER A 301 26.63 11.71 9.83
N THR A 302 26.63 11.57 8.51
CA THR A 302 26.63 10.26 7.84
C THR A 302 28.05 9.73 7.59
N SER A 303 29.07 10.54 7.87
CA SER A 303 30.47 10.15 7.73
C SER A 303 31.32 10.80 8.81
N LEU A 304 32.18 10.00 9.43
CA LEU A 304 33.01 10.41 10.56
C LEU A 304 34.46 9.94 10.32
N PRO A 305 35.41 10.86 10.06
CA PRO A 305 36.83 10.53 10.03
C PRO A 305 37.35 10.35 11.46
N LEU A 306 38.22 9.36 11.65
CA LEU A 306 38.86 9.03 12.91
C LEU A 306 40.38 8.92 12.72
N SER A 307 41.11 9.46 13.69
CA SER A 307 42.57 9.38 13.72
C SER A 307 43.04 8.10 14.40
N VAL A 308 44.05 7.46 13.80
CA VAL A 308 44.71 6.27 14.36
C VAL A 308 45.75 6.70 15.40
N LYS A 309 45.84 5.96 16.51
CA LYS A 309 46.86 6.21 17.55
C LYS A 309 48.25 5.83 17.05
N ALA A 310 49.28 6.44 17.63
CA ALA A 310 50.69 6.19 17.24
C ALA A 310 51.12 4.72 17.38
N ASP A 311 50.45 3.92 18.21
CA ASP A 311 50.67 2.48 18.39
C ASP A 311 49.93 1.60 17.36
N SER A 312 49.43 2.20 16.27
CA SER A 312 48.67 1.52 15.20
C SER A 312 47.33 0.92 15.65
N THR A 313 46.76 1.44 16.74
CA THR A 313 45.43 1.05 17.23
C THR A 313 44.40 2.17 17.12
N LEU A 314 43.12 1.80 17.13
CA LEU A 314 41.98 2.70 17.24
C LEU A 314 41.04 2.16 18.31
N GLU A 315 40.55 3.03 19.20
CA GLU A 315 39.41 2.73 20.06
C GLU A 315 38.55 3.99 20.16
N GLN A 316 37.32 3.92 19.65
CA GLN A 316 36.41 5.05 19.58
C GLN A 316 35.02 4.65 20.08
N SER A 317 34.51 5.35 21.10
CA SER A 317 33.09 5.30 21.45
C SER A 317 32.27 6.10 20.45
N LEU A 318 31.19 5.51 19.96
CA LEU A 318 30.34 6.04 18.91
C LEU A 318 28.88 5.92 19.31
N TRP A 319 28.06 6.83 18.79
CA TRP A 319 26.62 6.79 18.87
C TRP A 319 26.06 6.69 17.47
N VAL A 320 25.12 5.78 17.29
CA VAL A 320 24.34 5.61 16.06
C VAL A 320 22.90 5.96 16.38
N ARG A 321 22.22 6.63 15.45
CA ARG A 321 20.76 6.83 15.52
C ARG A 321 20.15 6.67 14.14
N TYR A 322 18.88 6.31 14.09
CA TYR A 322 18.09 6.32 12.87
C TYR A 322 17.27 7.60 12.78
N ASN A 323 17.43 8.31 11.67
CA ASN A 323 16.94 9.67 11.53
C ASN A 323 16.57 9.97 10.06
N PRO A 324 15.63 9.22 9.45
CA PRO A 324 15.27 9.36 8.03
C PRO A 324 14.67 10.74 7.74
N GLN A 325 14.45 11.08 6.46
CA GLN A 325 13.77 12.33 6.05
C GLN A 325 12.26 12.16 5.84
N ARG A 326 11.78 10.92 5.80
CA ARG A 326 10.39 10.55 5.56
C ARG A 326 9.97 9.46 6.55
N VAL A 327 8.66 9.23 6.66
CA VAL A 327 8.08 8.08 7.34
C VAL A 327 8.56 6.81 6.62
N VAL A 328 8.94 5.81 7.41
CA VAL A 328 9.46 4.52 6.95
C VAL A 328 8.69 3.45 7.73
N CYS A 329 7.69 2.87 7.07
CA CYS A 329 6.67 2.03 7.70
C CYS A 329 7.09 0.59 7.94
N GLU A 330 8.09 0.13 7.19
CA GLU A 330 8.67 -1.19 7.31
C GLU A 330 10.11 -1.06 7.77
N THR A 331 10.63 -2.09 8.43
CA THR A 331 12.03 -2.14 8.82
C THR A 331 12.92 -2.04 7.59
N VAL A 332 13.75 -0.99 7.54
CA VAL A 332 14.78 -0.84 6.52
C VAL A 332 16.11 -1.28 7.09
N GLY A 333 16.73 -2.25 6.43
CA GLY A 333 18.12 -2.63 6.66
C GLY A 333 19.08 -1.67 5.97
N SER A 334 20.20 -1.38 6.62
CA SER A 334 21.28 -0.53 6.12
C SER A 334 22.62 -0.95 6.73
N THR A 335 23.70 -0.25 6.38
CA THR A 335 25.06 -0.58 6.76
C THR A 335 25.74 0.57 7.51
N LEU A 336 26.51 0.20 8.54
CA LEU A 336 27.60 0.99 9.07
C LEU A 336 28.91 0.40 8.56
N THR A 337 29.65 1.17 7.77
CA THR A 337 30.93 0.75 7.21
C THR A 337 32.06 1.49 7.91
N VAL A 338 33.13 0.78 8.25
CA VAL A 338 34.42 1.35 8.65
C VAL A 338 35.47 0.95 7.62
N ARG A 339 36.34 1.89 7.21
CA ARG A 339 37.34 1.66 6.17
C ARG A 339 38.66 2.38 6.44
N GLN A 340 39.77 1.72 6.10
CA GLN A 340 41.09 2.32 5.87
C GLN A 340 41.79 1.61 4.70
N GLY A 341 41.98 2.32 3.58
CA GLY A 341 42.47 1.73 2.34
C GLY A 341 41.55 0.60 1.86
N ASN A 342 42.08 -0.62 1.72
CA ASN A 342 41.31 -1.81 1.34
C ASN A 342 40.80 -2.63 2.54
N ASN A 343 41.16 -2.24 3.76
CA ASN A 343 40.61 -2.86 4.96
C ASN A 343 39.24 -2.25 5.24
N MET A 344 38.22 -3.09 5.31
CA MET A 344 36.84 -2.69 5.54
C MET A 344 36.18 -3.66 6.52
N GLU A 345 35.30 -3.14 7.39
CA GLU A 345 34.34 -3.96 8.13
C GLU A 345 32.96 -3.31 8.11
N ILE A 346 31.91 -4.11 8.25
CA ILE A 346 30.53 -3.68 8.13
C ILE A 346 29.72 -4.22 9.30
N MET A 347 28.84 -3.38 9.84
CA MET A 347 27.80 -3.74 10.79
C MET A 347 26.43 -3.47 10.15
N ALA A 348 25.50 -4.41 10.33
CA ALA A 348 24.11 -4.22 9.92
C ALA A 348 23.39 -3.25 10.87
N LEU A 349 22.57 -2.37 10.32
CA LEU A 349 21.69 -1.46 11.04
C LEU A 349 20.26 -1.66 10.54
N ASN A 350 19.28 -1.67 11.45
CA ASN A 350 17.87 -1.82 11.11
C ASN A 350 17.08 -0.68 11.72
N GLY A 351 16.18 -0.07 10.97
CA GLY A 351 15.45 1.10 11.45
C GLY A 351 14.07 1.24 10.82
N LYS A 352 13.13 1.71 11.63
CA LYS A 352 11.79 2.11 11.19
C LYS A 352 11.40 3.46 11.77
N SER A 353 10.49 4.13 11.10
CA SER A 353 10.01 5.44 11.52
C SER A 353 8.54 5.61 11.22
N GLU A 354 7.72 5.38 12.23
CA GLU A 354 6.27 5.49 12.16
C GLU A 354 5.81 6.87 12.66
N ARG A 355 4.68 7.35 12.12
CA ARG A 355 4.00 8.56 12.61
C ARG A 355 2.82 8.11 13.48
N PRO A 356 2.77 8.48 14.77
CA PRO A 356 1.58 8.25 15.60
C PRO A 356 0.34 8.91 15.01
N THR A 357 -0.82 8.32 15.26
CA THR A 357 -2.13 8.91 14.93
C THR A 357 -2.43 10.05 15.90
N TYR A 358 -2.81 11.21 15.37
CA TYR A 358 -3.08 12.42 16.17
C TYR A 358 -4.54 12.90 16.10
N ILE A 359 -5.33 12.35 15.20
CA ILE A 359 -6.77 12.64 15.15
C ILE A 359 -7.50 11.96 16.32
N THR A 360 -8.52 12.63 16.83
CA THR A 360 -9.41 12.11 17.88
C THR A 360 -10.86 12.18 17.41
N GLN A 361 -11.75 11.40 18.05
CA GLN A 361 -13.17 11.39 17.73
C GLN A 361 -13.73 12.84 17.67
N PRO A 362 -14.39 13.24 16.56
CA PRO A 362 -14.90 14.60 16.40
C PRO A 362 -15.85 15.04 17.51
N VAL A 363 -15.80 16.31 17.90
CA VAL A 363 -16.66 16.86 18.96
C VAL A 363 -17.69 17.81 18.34
N PHE A 364 -18.98 17.49 18.48
CA PHE A 364 -20.05 18.33 17.97
C PHE A 364 -20.10 19.70 18.66
N ARG A 365 -20.48 20.71 17.88
CA ARG A 365 -20.98 22.01 18.34
C ARG A 365 -22.49 22.09 18.09
N PRO A 366 -23.21 23.02 18.73
CA PRO A 366 -24.64 23.18 18.50
C PRO A 366 -24.98 23.33 17.00
N PHE A 367 -26.09 22.71 16.58
CA PHE A 367 -26.67 22.96 15.27
C PHE A 367 -27.10 24.42 15.17
N THR A 368 -26.85 25.05 14.03
CA THR A 368 -27.23 26.44 13.75
C THR A 368 -28.08 26.52 12.49
N ASN A 369 -28.74 27.66 12.28
CA ASN A 369 -29.59 27.90 11.11
C ASN A 369 -30.57 26.76 10.81
N VAL A 370 -31.19 26.19 11.86
CA VAL A 370 -32.19 25.14 11.70
C VAL A 370 -33.49 25.77 11.19
N THR A 371 -33.92 25.35 10.01
CA THR A 371 -35.17 25.77 9.36
C THR A 371 -36.13 24.57 9.30
N PRO A 372 -37.33 24.70 8.70
CA PRO A 372 -38.17 23.55 8.40
C PRO A 372 -37.55 22.54 7.41
N TYR A 373 -36.55 22.94 6.62
CA TYR A 373 -36.03 22.12 5.50
C TYR A 373 -34.50 22.05 5.40
N SER A 374 -33.78 22.70 6.31
CA SER A 374 -32.32 22.72 6.34
C SER A 374 -31.78 22.88 7.76
N ALA A 375 -30.49 22.57 7.93
CA ALA A 375 -29.75 22.82 9.16
C ALA A 375 -28.26 22.94 8.86
N VAL A 376 -27.50 23.61 9.72
CA VAL A 376 -26.04 23.59 9.70
C VAL A 376 -25.55 22.75 10.88
N VAL A 377 -24.80 21.69 10.57
CA VAL A 377 -24.08 20.90 11.57
C VAL A 377 -22.67 21.47 11.74
N ASN A 378 -22.18 21.54 12.98
CA ASN A 378 -20.92 22.16 13.35
C ASN A 378 -20.10 21.21 14.26
N TRP A 379 -18.77 21.19 14.14
CA TRP A 379 -17.89 20.39 14.99
C TRP A 379 -16.50 21.04 15.15
N GLU A 380 -15.75 20.63 16.18
CA GLU A 380 -14.38 21.10 16.40
C GLU A 380 -13.43 20.55 15.32
N PRO A 381 -12.60 21.41 14.67
CA PRO A 381 -11.63 20.94 13.68
C PRO A 381 -10.53 20.11 14.34
N GLN A 382 -10.05 19.10 13.62
CA GLN A 382 -8.93 18.24 13.98
C GLN A 382 -7.77 18.59 13.06
N THR A 383 -6.61 18.91 13.63
CA THR A 383 -5.45 19.42 12.88
C THR A 383 -4.97 18.47 11.78
N ASP A 384 -5.02 17.16 12.06
CA ASP A 384 -4.53 16.13 11.15
C ASP A 384 -5.59 15.43 10.31
N ALA A 385 -6.88 15.74 10.55
CA ALA A 385 -7.94 15.16 9.74
C ALA A 385 -7.83 15.67 8.29
N GLU A 386 -7.90 14.76 7.34
CA GLU A 386 -7.94 15.07 5.90
C GLU A 386 -9.38 15.16 5.42
N GLU A 387 -10.23 14.26 5.92
CA GLU A 387 -11.63 14.15 5.56
C GLU A 387 -12.50 13.86 6.79
N TYR A 388 -13.72 14.37 6.77
CA TYR A 388 -14.80 14.04 7.69
C TYR A 388 -15.91 13.33 6.94
N TYR A 389 -16.48 12.30 7.56
CA TYR A 389 -17.56 11.49 7.02
C TYR A 389 -18.79 11.66 7.89
N LEU A 390 -19.90 12.10 7.27
CA LEU A 390 -21.14 12.40 7.97
C LEU A 390 -22.19 11.32 7.70
N THR A 391 -22.78 10.81 8.79
CA THR A 391 -23.98 9.97 8.74
C THR A 391 -25.15 10.78 9.28
N ILE A 392 -26.16 11.01 8.44
CA ILE A 392 -27.36 11.79 8.77
C ILE A 392 -28.59 10.95 8.42
N TYR A 393 -29.50 10.77 9.37
CA TYR A 393 -30.67 9.92 9.19
C TYR A 393 -31.86 10.38 10.04
N GLU A 394 -33.06 9.95 9.65
CA GLU A 394 -34.25 9.97 10.50
C GLU A 394 -34.59 8.54 10.95
N LEU A 395 -35.41 8.41 12.00
CA LEU A 395 -35.87 7.12 12.50
C LEU A 395 -37.35 6.94 12.18
N GLU A 396 -37.66 5.85 11.49
CA GLU A 396 -39.02 5.40 11.29
C GLU A 396 -39.43 4.38 12.36
N ASN A 397 -40.68 4.47 12.83
CA ASN A 397 -41.27 3.53 13.80
C ASN A 397 -41.65 2.19 13.14
N ARG A 398 -40.65 1.52 12.56
CA ARG A 398 -40.74 0.14 12.07
C ARG A 398 -39.40 -0.57 12.31
N SER A 399 -39.44 -1.86 12.59
CA SER A 399 -38.22 -2.63 12.82
C SER A 399 -37.37 -2.78 11.55
N SER A 400 -36.06 -2.79 11.70
CA SER A 400 -35.10 -3.10 10.64
C SER A 400 -34.19 -4.25 11.06
N THR A 401 -33.88 -5.15 10.13
CA THR A 401 -32.94 -6.25 10.35
C THR A 401 -31.75 -6.11 9.41
N SER A 402 -30.54 -6.11 9.97
CA SER A 402 -29.29 -6.23 9.24
C SER A 402 -28.95 -7.71 9.11
N LEU A 403 -28.56 -8.16 7.92
CA LEU A 403 -28.19 -9.54 7.61
C LEU A 403 -26.74 -9.58 7.14
N GLN A 404 -26.01 -10.63 7.53
CA GLN A 404 -24.65 -10.90 7.08
C GLN A 404 -24.48 -12.40 6.79
N SER A 405 -24.14 -12.72 5.54
CA SER A 405 -23.92 -14.10 5.05
C SER A 405 -22.45 -14.52 5.01
N PHE A 406 -21.50 -13.62 5.30
CA PHE A 406 -20.06 -13.89 5.31
C PHE A 406 -19.40 -14.39 4.00
N GLU A 407 -20.11 -14.37 2.87
CA GLU A 407 -19.60 -14.78 1.55
C GLU A 407 -18.26 -14.15 1.14
N ARG A 408 -18.00 -12.92 1.60
CA ARG A 408 -16.82 -12.14 1.23
C ARG A 408 -15.70 -12.21 2.26
N PHE A 409 -15.84 -12.94 3.37
CA PHE A 409 -14.93 -12.88 4.54
C PHE A 409 -13.63 -13.72 4.38
N ALA A 410 -13.25 -14.04 3.15
CA ALA A 410 -12.04 -14.82 2.85
C ALA A 410 -10.73 -14.00 2.87
N SER A 411 -10.79 -12.68 3.07
CA SER A 411 -9.61 -11.81 3.24
C SER A 411 -9.92 -10.66 4.21
N GLU A 412 -8.89 -10.16 4.90
CA GLU A 412 -9.01 -9.04 5.84
C GLU A 412 -9.57 -7.77 5.17
N VAL A 413 -9.11 -7.49 3.95
CA VAL A 413 -9.58 -6.35 3.14
C VAL A 413 -11.09 -6.39 2.95
N ASN A 414 -11.64 -7.55 2.57
CA ASN A 414 -13.07 -7.68 2.34
C ASN A 414 -13.89 -7.54 3.64
N ILE A 415 -13.36 -8.03 4.77
CA ILE A 415 -14.03 -7.89 6.09
C ILE A 415 -14.18 -6.41 6.44
N VAL A 416 -13.12 -5.63 6.23
CA VAL A 416 -13.12 -4.18 6.46
C VAL A 416 -14.07 -3.46 5.50
N GLU A 417 -14.12 -3.87 4.22
CA GLU A 417 -15.07 -3.30 3.24
C GLU A 417 -16.54 -3.51 3.63
N GLU A 418 -16.85 -4.63 4.27
CA GLU A 418 -18.19 -4.93 4.80
C GLU A 418 -18.48 -4.19 6.14
N GLY A 419 -17.50 -3.44 6.66
CA GLY A 419 -17.60 -2.65 7.89
C GLY A 419 -17.42 -3.45 9.18
N TRP A 420 -16.99 -4.70 9.08
CA TRP A 420 -16.70 -5.58 10.23
C TRP A 420 -15.22 -5.48 10.63
N SER A 421 -14.90 -5.92 11.84
CA SER A 421 -13.51 -6.06 12.29
C SER A 421 -13.24 -7.49 12.73
N SER A 422 -12.09 -8.04 12.38
CA SER A 422 -11.67 -9.39 12.77
C SER A 422 -10.15 -9.49 12.87
N ASN A 423 -9.65 -10.46 13.64
CA ASN A 423 -8.24 -10.84 13.68
C ASN A 423 -7.93 -12.11 12.87
N PHE A 424 -8.89 -12.59 12.08
CA PHE A 424 -8.71 -13.71 11.16
C PHE A 424 -9.60 -13.54 9.92
N ALA A 425 -9.25 -14.20 8.82
CA ALA A 425 -10.04 -14.20 7.60
C ALA A 425 -10.12 -15.63 7.04
N ARG A 426 -11.08 -16.40 7.56
CA ARG A 426 -11.21 -17.83 7.26
C ARG A 426 -12.66 -18.20 7.05
N VAL A 427 -12.95 -18.86 5.95
CA VAL A 427 -14.30 -19.35 5.62
C VAL A 427 -14.29 -20.84 5.27
N THR A 428 -15.46 -21.46 5.30
CA THR A 428 -15.66 -22.87 4.93
C THR A 428 -16.91 -23.04 4.09
N SER A 429 -16.84 -23.91 3.07
CA SER A 429 -18.00 -24.34 2.28
C SER A 429 -18.59 -25.68 2.75
N THR A 430 -18.02 -26.27 3.80
CA THR A 430 -18.42 -27.61 4.27
C THR A 430 -19.66 -27.56 5.17
N ALA A 431 -19.87 -26.44 5.86
CA ALA A 431 -20.98 -26.24 6.79
C ALA A 431 -21.41 -24.77 6.73
N HIS A 432 -22.54 -24.51 6.06
CA HIS A 432 -23.13 -23.18 5.87
C HIS A 432 -24.67 -23.29 5.88
N SER A 433 -25.34 -22.17 6.09
CA SER A 433 -26.80 -22.05 6.14
C SER A 433 -27.36 -21.03 5.14
N ASP A 434 -26.57 -20.04 4.74
CA ASP A 434 -26.88 -19.10 3.68
C ASP A 434 -25.71 -19.07 2.68
N GLY A 435 -25.99 -18.80 1.41
CA GLY A 435 -24.94 -18.78 0.37
C GLY A 435 -24.10 -20.07 0.25
N THR A 436 -22.79 -19.88 0.02
CA THR A 436 -21.76 -20.90 -0.24
C THR A 436 -20.76 -21.03 0.92
N TYR A 437 -20.51 -19.95 1.66
CA TYR A 437 -19.43 -19.85 2.64
C TYR A 437 -19.95 -19.38 3.99
N ALA A 438 -19.47 -20.02 5.06
CA ALA A 438 -19.65 -19.58 6.44
C ALA A 438 -18.30 -19.16 7.05
N LEU A 439 -18.34 -18.25 8.03
CA LEU A 439 -17.15 -17.86 8.80
C LEU A 439 -16.67 -19.04 9.64
N TRP A 440 -15.38 -19.36 9.60
CA TRP A 440 -14.83 -20.56 10.25
C TRP A 440 -13.83 -20.21 11.36
N PHE A 441 -14.27 -20.35 12.60
CA PHE A 441 -13.42 -20.28 13.78
C PHE A 441 -12.76 -21.64 14.05
N ARG A 442 -11.46 -21.63 14.34
CA ARG A 442 -10.62 -22.81 14.57
C ARG A 442 -9.67 -22.65 15.76
N GLU A 443 -9.14 -21.44 15.96
CA GLU A 443 -8.08 -21.16 16.93
C GLU A 443 -8.60 -20.31 18.08
N THR A 444 -8.05 -20.52 19.28
CA THR A 444 -8.40 -19.72 20.46
C THR A 444 -8.05 -18.25 20.21
N ASP A 445 -8.90 -17.36 20.70
CA ASP A 445 -8.81 -15.90 20.55
C ASP A 445 -9.15 -15.35 19.16
N GLU A 446 -9.58 -16.19 18.22
CA GLU A 446 -10.21 -15.70 17.00
C GLU A 446 -11.53 -14.99 17.31
N GLN A 447 -11.70 -13.80 16.76
CA GLN A 447 -12.87 -12.95 17.01
C GLN A 447 -13.30 -12.17 15.77
N VAL A 448 -14.61 -11.93 15.67
CA VAL A 448 -15.23 -11.06 14.68
C VAL A 448 -16.21 -10.13 15.38
N ALA A 449 -16.25 -8.86 15.00
CA ALA A 449 -17.18 -7.88 15.56
C ALA A 449 -17.94 -7.12 14.47
N THR A 450 -19.21 -6.85 14.73
CA THR A 450 -20.12 -6.13 13.85
C THR A 450 -19.69 -4.67 13.69
N PRO A 451 -20.13 -3.97 12.62
CA PRO A 451 -20.24 -2.53 12.65
C PRO A 451 -21.09 -2.05 13.83
N THR A 452 -20.98 -0.77 14.19
CA THR A 452 -21.87 -0.15 15.18
C THR A 452 -23.22 0.19 14.55
N TYR A 453 -24.30 -0.29 15.17
CA TYR A 453 -25.67 0.02 14.82
C TYR A 453 -26.06 1.39 15.40
N VAL A 454 -26.83 2.15 14.62
CA VAL A 454 -27.28 3.50 15.01
C VAL A 454 -28.47 3.50 15.98
N GLN A 455 -29.02 2.32 16.28
CA GLN A 455 -30.08 2.07 17.26
C GLN A 455 -29.72 0.83 18.09
N PRO A 456 -30.19 0.74 19.34
CA PRO A 456 -30.07 -0.47 20.14
C PRO A 456 -30.66 -1.68 19.41
N VAL A 457 -29.89 -2.76 19.36
CA VAL A 457 -30.33 -4.04 18.80
C VAL A 457 -31.21 -4.73 19.82
N THR A 458 -32.44 -5.04 19.43
CA THR A 458 -33.44 -5.71 20.27
C THR A 458 -33.47 -7.22 20.05
N SER A 459 -32.86 -7.73 18.97
CA SER A 459 -32.69 -9.16 18.75
C SER A 459 -31.46 -9.47 17.90
N LEU A 460 -30.73 -10.51 18.31
CA LEU A 460 -29.58 -11.06 17.60
C LEU A 460 -29.85 -12.54 17.30
N SER A 461 -29.50 -13.01 16.11
CA SER A 461 -29.49 -14.44 15.82
C SER A 461 -28.42 -14.79 14.79
N PHE A 462 -27.82 -15.95 14.92
CA PHE A 462 -26.92 -16.53 13.91
C PHE A 462 -27.00 -18.05 13.94
N TRP A 463 -26.71 -18.65 12.80
CA TRP A 463 -26.54 -20.08 12.66
C TRP A 463 -25.11 -20.48 13.04
N TYR A 464 -24.96 -21.65 13.65
CA TYR A 464 -23.65 -22.23 13.89
C TYR A 464 -23.64 -23.74 13.72
N SER A 465 -22.49 -24.30 13.37
CA SER A 465 -22.31 -25.74 13.29
C SER A 465 -20.87 -26.12 13.60
N ALA A 466 -20.70 -27.09 14.50
CA ALA A 466 -19.44 -27.81 14.63
C ALA A 466 -19.05 -28.40 13.26
N LEU A 467 -17.75 -28.46 12.98
CA LEU A 467 -17.18 -29.23 11.87
C LEU A 467 -16.84 -30.67 12.32
N SER A 468 -16.36 -31.53 11.41
CA SER A 468 -16.01 -32.93 11.72
C SER A 468 -14.96 -33.00 12.82
N SER A 469 -15.34 -33.47 14.00
CA SER A 469 -14.48 -33.58 15.18
C SER A 469 -14.56 -35.00 15.74
N ASP A 470 -13.42 -35.57 16.11
CA ASP A 470 -13.36 -36.80 16.90
C ASP A 470 -13.57 -36.52 18.41
N ASP A 471 -13.33 -35.27 18.83
CA ASP A 471 -13.51 -34.80 20.21
C ASP A 471 -14.98 -34.47 20.50
N ASP A 472 -15.46 -34.81 21.70
CA ASP A 472 -16.85 -34.55 22.12
C ASP A 472 -17.14 -33.04 22.27
N ALA A 473 -16.18 -32.27 22.79
CA ALA A 473 -16.21 -30.80 22.86
C ALA A 473 -15.29 -30.20 21.81
N VAL A 474 -15.79 -29.21 21.07
CA VAL A 474 -15.08 -28.55 19.96
C VAL A 474 -14.56 -27.17 20.42
N GLY A 475 -15.38 -26.41 21.14
CA GLY A 475 -14.97 -25.12 21.66
C GLY A 475 -16.10 -24.35 22.32
N VAL A 476 -15.86 -23.08 22.64
CA VAL A 476 -16.86 -22.17 23.21
C VAL A 476 -16.92 -20.90 22.36
N LEU A 477 -18.12 -20.51 21.94
CA LEU A 477 -18.39 -19.21 21.33
C LEU A 477 -18.90 -18.25 22.40
N ARG A 478 -18.12 -17.21 22.69
CA ARG A 478 -18.54 -16.11 23.58
C ARG A 478 -19.14 -14.99 22.75
N VAL A 479 -20.36 -14.60 23.10
CA VAL A 479 -21.09 -13.49 22.50
C VAL A 479 -21.00 -12.30 23.44
N SER A 480 -20.36 -11.23 23.00
CA SER A 480 -20.28 -9.97 23.74
C SER A 480 -21.05 -8.87 23.02
N ALA A 481 -21.67 -7.96 23.78
CA ALA A 481 -22.39 -6.80 23.27
C ALA A 481 -21.75 -5.50 23.80
N TYR A 482 -21.65 -4.49 22.95
CA TYR A 482 -21.12 -3.17 23.29
C TYR A 482 -22.25 -2.18 23.54
N ASN A 483 -22.27 -1.53 24.70
CA ASN A 483 -23.33 -0.57 25.08
C ASN A 483 -22.99 0.91 24.78
N GLY A 484 -21.86 1.18 24.12
CA GLY A 484 -21.34 2.53 23.90
C GLY A 484 -20.26 2.97 24.90
N GLU A 485 -20.04 2.21 25.97
CA GLU A 485 -18.99 2.47 26.97
C GLU A 485 -18.06 1.25 27.11
N ASP A 486 -18.64 0.06 27.29
CA ASP A 486 -17.92 -1.18 27.55
C ASP A 486 -18.54 -2.40 26.85
N TRP A 487 -17.71 -3.43 26.66
CA TRP A 487 -18.13 -4.74 26.15
C TRP A 487 -18.60 -5.62 27.31
N LYS A 488 -19.82 -6.14 27.21
CA LYS A 488 -20.41 -7.07 28.18
C LYS A 488 -20.59 -8.44 27.55
N ASN A 489 -20.22 -9.50 28.28
CA ASN A 489 -20.54 -10.86 27.87
C ASN A 489 -22.05 -11.08 28.06
N VAL A 490 -22.76 -11.40 26.97
CA VAL A 490 -24.21 -11.67 26.98
C VAL A 490 -24.51 -13.17 26.89
N SER A 491 -23.60 -13.97 26.31
CA SER A 491 -23.80 -15.42 26.23
C SER A 491 -22.49 -16.18 26.02
N GLU A 492 -22.45 -17.43 26.51
CA GLU A 492 -21.41 -18.40 26.19
C GLU A 492 -22.05 -19.69 25.67
N ILE A 493 -21.67 -20.08 24.46
CA ILE A 493 -22.24 -21.23 23.76
C ILE A 493 -21.19 -22.32 23.70
N GLU A 494 -21.39 -23.39 24.46
CA GLU A 494 -20.58 -24.60 24.36
C GLU A 494 -20.91 -25.34 23.06
N VAL A 495 -19.89 -25.58 22.24
CA VAL A 495 -19.99 -26.26 20.95
C VAL A 495 -19.49 -27.69 21.11
N TYR A 496 -20.40 -28.64 21.01
CA TYR A 496 -20.11 -30.07 21.00
C TYR A 496 -20.02 -30.59 19.55
N ARG A 497 -19.38 -31.74 19.31
CA ARG A 497 -19.35 -32.35 17.95
C ARG A 497 -20.74 -32.61 17.35
N THR A 498 -21.74 -32.78 18.22
CA THR A 498 -23.15 -32.98 17.88
C THR A 498 -23.90 -31.68 17.60
N SER A 499 -23.33 -30.51 17.93
CA SER A 499 -23.89 -29.17 17.67
C SER A 499 -23.82 -28.84 16.19
N ARG A 500 -24.54 -29.61 15.37
CA ARG A 500 -24.63 -29.45 13.92
C ARG A 500 -25.87 -28.66 13.56
N LYS A 501 -25.68 -27.67 12.69
CA LYS A 501 -26.76 -26.84 12.11
C LYS A 501 -27.72 -26.23 13.14
N GLN A 502 -27.16 -25.67 14.21
CA GLN A 502 -27.91 -25.03 15.28
C GLN A 502 -28.13 -23.55 14.97
N THR A 503 -29.08 -22.95 15.68
CA THR A 503 -29.32 -21.50 15.62
C THR A 503 -29.31 -20.95 17.03
N TYR A 504 -28.50 -19.93 17.25
CA TYR A 504 -28.54 -19.11 18.45
C TYR A 504 -29.43 -17.89 18.20
N SER A 505 -30.21 -17.50 19.20
CA SER A 505 -31.08 -16.33 19.15
C SER A 505 -31.24 -15.76 20.55
N GLU A 506 -31.11 -14.43 20.67
CA GLU A 506 -31.28 -13.70 21.92
C GLU A 506 -32.04 -12.38 21.66
N THR A 507 -32.75 -11.91 22.67
CA THR A 507 -33.51 -10.65 22.64
C THR A 507 -33.06 -9.75 23.76
N PHE A 508 -33.00 -8.45 23.48
CA PHE A 508 -32.48 -7.43 24.39
C PHE A 508 -33.50 -6.30 24.57
N SER A 509 -33.39 -5.58 25.69
CA SER A 509 -34.13 -4.35 25.93
C SER A 509 -33.45 -3.18 25.21
N GLU A 510 -34.22 -2.19 24.76
CA GLU A 510 -33.63 -0.93 24.26
C GLU A 510 -32.81 -0.20 25.35
N GLU A 511 -33.14 -0.45 26.63
CA GLU A 511 -32.44 0.10 27.79
C GLU A 511 -31.02 -0.48 27.99
N ASP A 512 -30.72 -1.62 27.36
CA ASP A 512 -29.38 -2.22 27.40
C ASP A 512 -28.37 -1.43 26.55
N HIS A 513 -28.87 -0.61 25.62
CA HIS A 513 -28.09 0.22 24.70
C HIS A 513 -27.07 -0.55 23.85
N TYR A 514 -27.28 -1.85 23.61
CA TYR A 514 -26.37 -2.66 22.80
C TYR A 514 -26.37 -2.25 21.32
N VAL A 515 -25.23 -1.76 20.86
CA VAL A 515 -25.03 -1.18 19.51
C VAL A 515 -23.94 -1.87 18.69
N ALA A 516 -23.23 -2.86 19.23
CA ALA A 516 -22.38 -3.75 18.44
C ALA A 516 -22.24 -5.11 19.14
N PHE A 517 -21.88 -6.14 18.38
CA PHE A 517 -21.68 -7.50 18.90
C PHE A 517 -20.34 -8.06 18.45
N ARG A 518 -19.78 -8.94 19.28
CA ARG A 518 -18.54 -9.65 19.02
C ARG A 518 -18.71 -11.12 19.34
N LEU A 519 -18.27 -11.97 18.42
CA LEU A 519 -18.12 -13.40 18.65
C LEU A 519 -16.63 -13.67 18.85
N GLN A 520 -16.27 -14.34 19.95
CA GLN A 520 -14.91 -14.78 20.24
C GLN A 520 -14.91 -16.28 20.48
N TYR A 521 -13.95 -16.99 19.91
CA TYR A 521 -13.85 -18.43 20.00
C TYR A 521 -12.72 -18.88 20.94
N GLU A 522 -13.03 -19.87 21.77
CA GLU A 522 -12.07 -20.62 22.57
C GLU A 522 -12.05 -22.06 22.08
N SER A 523 -10.90 -22.53 21.58
CA SER A 523 -10.76 -23.89 21.06
C SER A 523 -10.54 -24.89 22.19
N LEU A 524 -11.34 -25.96 22.22
CA LEU A 524 -11.20 -27.07 23.18
C LEU A 524 -10.75 -28.38 22.51
N GLY A 525 -10.59 -28.38 21.18
CA GLY A 525 -10.30 -29.56 20.37
C GLY A 525 -11.03 -29.55 19.03
N GLY A 526 -10.84 -30.59 18.21
CA GLY A 526 -11.58 -30.75 16.94
C GLY A 526 -11.22 -29.77 15.81
N THR A 527 -12.15 -29.61 14.86
CA THR A 527 -11.94 -28.83 13.62
C THR A 527 -12.58 -27.44 13.64
N GLY A 528 -13.10 -27.01 14.79
CA GLY A 528 -13.70 -25.68 14.96
C GLY A 528 -15.19 -25.60 14.63
N VAL A 529 -15.69 -24.37 14.56
CA VAL A 529 -17.11 -24.04 14.38
C VAL A 529 -17.31 -23.09 13.21
N ALA A 530 -18.30 -23.39 12.37
CA ALA A 530 -18.79 -22.51 11.33
C ALA A 530 -19.90 -21.62 11.89
N VAL A 531 -19.90 -20.33 11.57
CA VAL A 531 -20.94 -19.35 11.91
C VAL A 531 -21.46 -18.69 10.65
N ASP A 532 -22.77 -18.56 10.53
CA ASP A 532 -23.43 -18.07 9.32
C ASP A 532 -24.77 -17.39 9.61
N ALA A 533 -25.39 -16.78 8.60
CA ALA A 533 -26.72 -16.18 8.65
C ALA A 533 -26.90 -15.25 9.85
N PHE A 534 -25.92 -14.37 10.08
CA PHE A 534 -25.95 -13.43 11.19
C PHE A 534 -27.03 -12.37 10.93
N SER A 535 -27.83 -12.10 11.95
CA SER A 535 -28.94 -11.15 11.89
C SER A 535 -29.00 -10.32 13.16
N ALA A 536 -29.14 -9.00 12.99
CA ALA A 536 -29.33 -8.06 14.09
C ALA A 536 -30.53 -7.16 13.79
N THR A 537 -31.53 -7.17 14.66
CA THR A 537 -32.77 -6.42 14.51
C THR A 537 -32.80 -5.24 15.48
N CYS A 538 -33.09 -4.06 14.95
CA CYS A 538 -33.37 -2.84 15.71
C CYS A 538 -34.88 -2.55 15.66
N SER A 539 -35.42 -1.92 16.71
CA SER A 539 -36.84 -1.57 16.80
C SER A 539 -37.29 -0.47 15.84
N LYS A 540 -36.35 0.39 15.44
CA LYS A 540 -36.56 1.51 14.51
C LYS A 540 -35.63 1.40 13.32
N THR A 541 -36.12 1.82 12.17
CA THR A 541 -35.40 1.78 10.91
C THR A 541 -34.76 3.14 10.66
N PRO A 542 -33.44 3.23 10.51
CA PRO A 542 -32.80 4.44 10.05
C PRO A 542 -33.05 4.65 8.55
N VAL A 543 -33.54 5.82 8.18
CA VAL A 543 -33.63 6.29 6.80
C VAL A 543 -32.53 7.32 6.60
N TYR A 544 -31.46 6.91 5.91
CA TYR A 544 -30.27 7.73 5.71
C TYR A 544 -30.50 8.78 4.62
N LEU A 545 -30.14 10.02 4.95
CA LEU A 545 -29.90 11.09 3.97
C LEU A 545 -28.46 11.00 3.46
N TYR A 546 -27.52 10.74 4.39
CA TYR A 546 -26.12 10.50 4.12
C TYR A 546 -25.61 9.37 5.02
N LYS A 547 -24.74 8.50 4.52
CA LYS A 547 -24.14 7.41 5.31
C LYS A 547 -22.63 7.37 5.11
N GLY A 548 -21.87 7.76 6.14
CA GLY A 548 -20.41 7.70 6.13
C GLY A 548 -19.77 8.43 4.93
N ARG A 549 -19.04 7.68 4.10
CA ARG A 549 -18.31 8.22 2.93
C ARG A 549 -19.21 8.75 1.81
N ASP A 550 -20.53 8.55 1.88
CA ASP A 550 -21.49 9.20 0.97
C ASP A 550 -21.50 10.73 1.14
N CYS A 551 -21.05 11.23 2.30
CA CYS A 551 -20.92 12.65 2.59
C CYS A 551 -19.55 12.96 3.18
N THR A 552 -18.64 13.38 2.30
CA THR A 552 -17.26 13.71 2.65
C THR A 552 -17.07 15.23 2.70
N VAL A 553 -16.59 15.72 3.84
CA VAL A 553 -16.20 17.11 4.04
C VAL A 553 -14.69 17.16 4.22
N LYS A 554 -13.98 17.76 3.26
CA LYS A 554 -12.52 17.93 3.35
C LYS A 554 -12.20 18.97 4.43
N SER A 555 -11.15 18.73 5.20
CA SER A 555 -10.64 19.74 6.13
C SER A 555 -10.13 20.93 5.31
N VAL A 556 -10.83 22.06 5.39
CA VAL A 556 -10.37 23.28 4.70
C VAL A 556 -9.34 23.95 5.61
N ASN A 557 -8.07 23.60 5.47
CA ASN A 557 -6.99 24.50 5.87
C ASN A 557 -6.89 25.59 4.78
N ILE A 558 -7.56 26.72 5.00
CA ILE A 558 -7.29 27.92 4.20
C ILE A 558 -6.00 28.51 4.74
N ASP A 559 -4.92 28.47 3.95
CA ASP A 559 -3.72 29.25 4.18
C ASP A 559 -4.09 30.73 4.44
N GLY A 560 -3.93 31.17 5.68
CA GLY A 560 -3.97 32.60 6.05
C GLY A 560 -5.36 33.23 6.27
N VAL A 561 -6.42 32.44 6.44
CA VAL A 561 -7.71 32.95 6.96
C VAL A 561 -7.92 32.38 8.34
N ASP A 562 -8.21 33.25 9.30
CA ASP A 562 -8.53 32.90 10.69
C ASP A 562 -9.51 31.71 10.70
N PRO A 563 -9.12 30.53 11.21
CA PRO A 563 -10.00 29.38 11.18
C PRO A 563 -11.22 29.77 11.99
N LYS A 564 -12.42 29.64 11.40
CA LYS A 564 -13.62 29.61 12.25
C LYS A 564 -13.36 28.57 13.35
N ASP A 565 -13.77 28.83 14.59
CA ASP A 565 -13.58 27.94 15.75
C ASP A 565 -14.20 26.51 15.58
N TYR A 566 -14.78 26.24 14.42
CA TYR A 566 -15.53 25.04 14.08
C TYR A 566 -15.55 24.81 12.56
N THR A 567 -15.60 23.53 12.17
CA THR A 567 -15.96 23.06 10.82
C THR A 567 -17.48 22.96 10.71
N SER A 568 -18.04 23.22 9.52
CA SER A 568 -19.49 23.20 9.30
C SER A 568 -19.86 22.44 8.03
N PHE A 569 -21.06 21.85 8.03
CA PHE A 569 -21.69 21.31 6.83
C PHE A 569 -23.16 21.74 6.75
N TYR A 570 -23.60 22.18 5.57
CA TYR A 570 -24.98 22.60 5.32
C TYR A 570 -25.81 21.42 4.82
N ILE A 571 -26.82 21.04 5.59
CA ILE A 571 -27.76 19.95 5.29
C ILE A 571 -29.00 20.57 4.67
N ASN A 572 -29.42 20.06 3.50
CA ASN A 572 -30.63 20.49 2.80
C ASN A 572 -31.60 19.32 2.58
N GLY A 573 -32.81 19.62 2.07
CA GLY A 573 -33.79 18.60 1.72
C GLY A 573 -34.44 17.90 2.91
N LEU A 574 -34.39 18.49 4.10
CA LEU A 574 -35.03 17.95 5.29
C LEU A 574 -36.55 18.07 5.21
N ALA A 575 -37.26 17.23 5.96
CA ALA A 575 -38.71 17.35 6.14
C ALA A 575 -39.03 18.23 7.37
N PRO A 576 -40.13 19.01 7.33
CA PRO A 576 -40.54 19.87 8.43
C PRO A 576 -41.12 19.06 9.59
N ASP A 577 -40.98 19.58 10.82
CA ASP A 577 -41.47 18.95 12.05
C ASP A 577 -40.95 17.51 12.23
N LYS A 578 -39.70 17.27 11.84
CA LYS A 578 -39.01 15.98 11.94
C LYS A 578 -37.73 16.07 12.75
N GLN A 579 -37.41 14.97 13.43
CA GLN A 579 -36.17 14.80 14.16
C GLN A 579 -35.15 14.04 13.29
N TYR A 580 -33.95 14.59 13.18
CA TYR A 580 -32.81 14.00 12.51
C TYR A 580 -31.69 13.72 13.50
N TYR A 581 -30.85 12.74 13.16
CA TYR A 581 -29.70 12.31 13.92
C TYR A 581 -28.45 12.47 13.04
N CYS A 582 -27.34 12.90 13.65
CA CYS A 582 -26.08 13.09 12.97
C CYS A 582 -24.95 12.40 13.76
N GLN A 583 -24.03 11.78 13.01
CA GLN A 583 -22.77 11.25 13.51
C GLN A 583 -21.63 11.67 12.57
N ILE A 584 -20.43 11.81 13.13
CA ILE A 584 -19.24 12.23 12.40
C ILE A 584 -18.09 11.26 12.72
N GLN A 585 -17.30 10.96 11.71
CA GLN A 585 -16.00 10.29 11.81
C GLN A 585 -14.98 11.11 11.00
N CYS A 586 -13.69 11.01 11.29
CA CYS A 586 -12.67 11.56 10.40
C CYS A 586 -11.53 10.58 10.12
N SER A 587 -10.79 10.85 9.05
CA SER A 587 -9.60 10.08 8.65
C SER A 587 -8.33 10.91 8.60
N GLU A 588 -7.20 10.23 8.76
CA GLU A 588 -5.88 10.72 8.33
C GLU A 588 -5.09 9.59 7.66
N SER A 589 -4.32 9.93 6.62
CA SER A 589 -3.43 9.00 5.92
C SER A 589 -1.95 9.41 5.99
N LYS A 590 -1.58 10.29 6.93
CA LYS A 590 -0.20 10.80 7.10
C LYS A 590 0.78 9.78 7.69
N GLY A 591 0.26 8.69 8.27
CA GLY A 591 1.03 7.58 8.81
C GLY A 591 1.23 6.45 7.79
N CYS A 592 1.38 5.22 8.30
CA CYS A 592 1.60 4.04 7.46
C CYS A 592 0.32 3.44 6.89
N THR A 593 -0.80 3.69 7.56
CA THR A 593 -2.13 3.25 7.18
C THR A 593 -3.11 4.40 7.35
N GLU A 594 -4.21 4.35 6.60
CA GLU A 594 -5.35 5.23 6.86
C GLU A 594 -5.91 4.90 8.25
N HIS A 595 -6.01 5.91 9.11
CA HIS A 595 -6.63 5.79 10.41
C HIS A 595 -7.99 6.50 10.37
N LEU A 596 -9.02 5.79 10.80
CA LEU A 596 -10.35 6.35 11.05
C LEU A 596 -10.56 6.49 12.56
N THR A 597 -11.06 7.63 13.01
CA THR A 597 -11.50 7.76 14.41
C THR A 597 -12.67 6.82 14.69
N PRO A 598 -13.01 6.50 15.95
CA PRO A 598 -14.34 5.99 16.26
C PRO A 598 -15.41 6.96 15.74
N ILE A 599 -16.55 6.45 15.26
CA ILE A 599 -17.71 7.28 14.91
C ILE A 599 -18.32 7.87 16.19
N THR A 600 -18.76 9.13 16.17
CA THR A 600 -19.40 9.76 17.34
C THR A 600 -20.72 9.09 17.73
N SER A 601 -21.11 9.19 19.00
CA SER A 601 -22.49 8.97 19.41
C SER A 601 -23.45 9.89 18.63
N PRO A 602 -24.68 9.44 18.31
CA PRO A 602 -25.62 10.23 17.52
C PRO A 602 -26.12 11.45 18.31
N VAL A 603 -26.02 12.63 17.70
CA VAL A 603 -26.61 13.88 18.22
C VAL A 603 -27.81 14.25 17.36
N CYS A 604 -28.93 14.62 17.99
CA CYS A 604 -30.16 14.93 17.27
C CYS A 604 -30.46 16.43 17.19
N PHE A 605 -31.23 16.81 16.18
CA PHE A 605 -31.88 18.12 16.06
C PHE A 605 -33.27 17.94 15.45
N SER A 606 -34.17 18.89 15.70
CA SER A 606 -35.51 18.89 15.12
C SER A 606 -35.66 20.07 14.18
N THR A 607 -36.13 19.83 12.95
CA THR A 607 -36.51 20.88 12.03
C THR A 607 -37.70 21.66 12.59
N LEU A 608 -37.78 22.94 12.23
CA LEU A 608 -38.90 23.76 12.63
C LEU A 608 -40.20 23.28 11.97
N LYS A 609 -41.34 23.64 12.55
CA LYS A 609 -42.63 23.44 11.88
C LYS A 609 -42.64 24.22 10.58
N GLY A 610 -42.77 23.51 9.47
CA GLY A 610 -43.05 24.13 8.18
C GLY A 610 -44.52 24.52 8.13
N GLU A 611 -44.83 25.65 7.49
CA GLU A 611 -46.20 25.79 6.98
C GLU A 611 -46.43 24.64 5.99
N PRO A 612 -47.56 23.91 6.05
CA PRO A 612 -47.92 23.05 4.94
C PRO A 612 -47.88 23.92 3.68
N ALA A 613 -47.35 23.40 2.57
CA ALA A 613 -47.30 24.08 1.27
C ALA A 613 -48.71 24.27 0.66
N SER A 614 -49.62 24.83 1.45
CA SER A 614 -51.02 25.05 1.22
C SER A 614 -51.45 26.40 1.78
N SER A 615 -50.72 27.49 1.54
CA SER A 615 -51.39 28.78 1.46
C SER A 615 -50.64 29.81 0.59
N ARG A 616 -51.09 29.91 -0.66
CA ARG A 616 -51.14 31.10 -1.53
C ARG A 616 -49.88 31.93 -1.84
N ASN A 617 -48.70 31.73 -1.25
CA ASN A 617 -47.46 32.48 -1.59
C ASN A 617 -46.35 31.58 -2.15
N LEU A 618 -45.45 32.16 -2.97
CA LEU A 618 -44.21 31.52 -3.40
C LEU A 618 -43.21 31.69 -2.26
N THR A 619 -43.04 30.67 -1.43
CA THR A 619 -42.11 30.68 -0.29
C THR A 619 -40.85 29.96 -0.74
N ILE A 620 -39.77 30.71 -0.90
CA ILE A 620 -38.46 30.15 -1.24
C ILE A 620 -37.67 30.21 0.05
N ASP A 621 -37.56 29.08 0.73
CA ASP A 621 -36.83 28.95 1.99
C ASP A 621 -35.32 28.82 1.71
N LEU A 622 -34.79 29.81 0.98
CA LEU A 622 -33.38 30.00 0.71
C LEU A 622 -33.06 31.46 0.99
N ASP A 623 -32.61 31.72 2.21
CA ASP A 623 -32.07 33.02 2.61
C ASP A 623 -30.68 33.30 2.00
N SER A 624 -30.01 32.27 1.43
CA SER A 624 -28.79 32.38 0.61
C SER A 624 -28.44 31.10 -0.16
N ILE A 625 -27.71 31.19 -1.28
CA ILE A 625 -27.11 30.03 -1.99
C ILE A 625 -25.75 29.69 -1.34
N HIS A 626 -25.67 28.56 -0.65
CA HIS A 626 -24.40 27.99 -0.19
C HIS A 626 -23.66 27.30 -1.35
N TYR A 627 -22.50 27.82 -1.74
CA TYR A 627 -21.67 27.31 -2.83
C TYR A 627 -20.91 26.01 -2.49
N ASP A 628 -20.96 25.61 -1.23
CA ASP A 628 -20.33 24.38 -0.74
C ASP A 628 -21.24 23.14 -0.94
N SER A 629 -22.45 23.32 -1.48
CA SER A 629 -23.37 22.24 -1.88
C SER A 629 -23.62 22.28 -3.39
N PRO A 630 -23.63 21.13 -4.09
CA PRO A 630 -23.84 21.09 -5.55
C PRO A 630 -25.29 21.42 -5.94
N THR A 631 -26.26 21.23 -5.03
CA THR A 631 -27.67 21.51 -5.27
C THR A 631 -28.33 22.22 -4.07
N HIS A 632 -29.39 22.98 -4.32
CA HIS A 632 -30.27 23.54 -3.29
C HIS A 632 -31.72 23.13 -3.51
N VAL A 633 -32.42 22.79 -2.45
CA VAL A 633 -33.84 22.41 -2.55
C VAL A 633 -34.72 23.65 -2.41
N VAL A 634 -35.52 23.93 -3.44
CA VAL A 634 -36.57 24.94 -3.45
C VAL A 634 -37.93 24.28 -3.35
N TYR A 635 -38.76 24.80 -2.46
CA TYR A 635 -40.16 24.43 -2.36
C TYR A 635 -41.02 25.40 -3.18
N VAL A 636 -41.97 24.85 -3.92
CA VAL A 636 -42.91 25.62 -4.75
C VAL A 636 -44.35 25.19 -4.45
N PRO A 637 -45.35 26.07 -4.62
CA PRO A 637 -46.74 25.69 -4.43
C PRO A 637 -47.13 24.50 -5.31
N LYS A 638 -47.92 23.54 -4.79
CA LYS A 638 -48.50 22.48 -5.63
C LYS A 638 -49.43 23.07 -6.68
N ALA A 639 -49.42 22.48 -7.88
CA ALA A 639 -50.32 22.83 -8.96
C ALA A 639 -50.79 21.59 -9.72
N ASP A 640 -52.07 21.57 -10.10
CA ASP A 640 -52.67 20.45 -10.85
C ASP A 640 -52.20 20.34 -12.29
N LYS A 641 -51.50 21.36 -12.79
CA LYS A 641 -50.93 21.43 -14.13
C LYS A 641 -49.45 21.75 -14.04
N SER A 642 -48.69 21.36 -15.06
CA SER A 642 -47.28 21.72 -15.16
C SER A 642 -47.06 23.22 -15.04
N ARG A 643 -45.96 23.58 -14.39
CA ARG A 643 -45.56 24.96 -14.11
C ARG A 643 -44.13 25.19 -14.56
N GLN A 644 -43.71 26.43 -14.59
CA GLN A 644 -42.36 26.81 -14.94
C GLN A 644 -41.79 27.69 -13.84
N LEU A 645 -40.59 27.33 -13.39
CA LEU A 645 -39.77 28.10 -12.48
C LEU A 645 -38.64 28.73 -13.30
N SER A 646 -38.51 30.05 -13.25
CA SER A 646 -37.53 30.81 -14.05
C SER A 646 -36.78 31.79 -13.18
N PHE A 647 -35.47 31.88 -13.42
CA PHE A 647 -34.51 32.67 -12.66
C PHE A 647 -33.94 33.74 -13.56
N TYR A 648 -33.98 34.99 -13.11
CA TYR A 648 -33.50 36.14 -13.86
C TYR A 648 -32.42 36.88 -13.08
N ASP A 649 -31.42 37.41 -13.77
CA ASP A 649 -30.51 38.39 -13.17
C ASP A 649 -31.23 39.75 -12.94
N LEU A 650 -30.55 40.70 -12.28
CA LEU A 650 -31.11 42.04 -12.05
C LEU A 650 -31.33 42.85 -13.33
N GLN A 651 -30.66 42.48 -14.42
CA GLN A 651 -30.83 43.08 -15.74
C GLN A 651 -32.03 42.48 -16.50
N GLY A 652 -32.64 41.41 -15.97
CA GLY A 652 -33.81 40.74 -16.55
C GLY A 652 -33.48 39.65 -17.57
N HIS A 653 -32.21 39.21 -17.68
CA HIS A 653 -31.85 38.07 -18.51
C HIS A 653 -32.22 36.76 -17.81
N LEU A 654 -32.72 35.80 -18.58
CA LEU A 654 -33.02 34.45 -18.07
C LEU A 654 -31.71 33.70 -17.83
N VAL A 655 -31.47 33.28 -16.59
CA VAL A 655 -30.27 32.56 -16.13
C VAL A 655 -30.52 31.06 -16.13
N TYR A 656 -31.65 30.63 -15.59
CA TYR A 656 -32.01 29.22 -15.49
C TYR A 656 -33.54 29.06 -15.51
N SER A 657 -34.04 27.94 -16.03
CA SER A 657 -35.46 27.62 -15.94
C SER A 657 -35.69 26.11 -15.91
N LEU A 658 -36.68 25.70 -15.13
CA LEU A 658 -37.11 24.32 -15.01
C LEU A 658 -38.62 24.23 -15.20
N GLN A 659 -39.07 23.25 -15.98
CA GLN A 659 -40.47 22.87 -16.04
C GLN A 659 -40.78 21.84 -14.96
N LEU A 660 -41.84 22.10 -14.19
CA LEU A 660 -42.30 21.30 -13.08
C LEU A 660 -43.51 20.48 -13.50
N LEU A 661 -43.54 19.21 -13.10
CA LEU A 661 -44.66 18.31 -13.33
C LEU A 661 -45.86 18.65 -12.44
N PRO A 662 -47.09 18.22 -12.80
CA PRO A 662 -48.24 18.34 -11.91
C PRO A 662 -47.94 17.75 -10.53
N GLN A 663 -48.40 18.42 -9.47
CA GLN A 663 -48.19 18.09 -8.06
C GLN A 663 -46.73 18.15 -7.56
N GLN A 664 -45.74 18.43 -8.41
CA GLN A 664 -44.36 18.62 -7.98
C GLN A 664 -44.23 19.92 -7.17
N ASN A 665 -43.73 19.79 -5.94
CA ASN A 665 -43.56 20.89 -4.99
C ASN A 665 -42.16 21.00 -4.38
N ILE A 666 -41.25 20.14 -4.80
CA ILE A 666 -39.85 20.10 -4.39
C ILE A 666 -38.99 20.14 -5.66
N VAL A 667 -37.98 21.00 -5.66
CA VAL A 667 -37.16 21.29 -6.84
C VAL A 667 -35.71 21.39 -6.41
N GLU A 668 -34.83 20.61 -7.04
CA GLU A 668 -33.39 20.78 -6.88
C GLU A 668 -32.87 21.83 -7.86
N LEU A 669 -32.12 22.79 -7.33
CA LEU A 669 -31.42 23.83 -8.08
C LEU A 669 -29.93 23.49 -8.15
N PRO A 670 -29.37 23.29 -9.35
CA PRO A 670 -27.93 23.12 -9.51
C PRO A 670 -27.21 24.44 -9.22
N VAL A 671 -26.35 24.45 -8.20
CA VAL A 671 -25.67 25.67 -7.71
C VAL A 671 -24.72 26.25 -8.75
N GLU A 672 -24.11 25.40 -9.58
CA GLU A 672 -23.26 25.78 -10.71
C GLU A 672 -23.91 26.76 -11.72
N ARG A 673 -25.23 26.88 -11.73
CA ARG A 673 -25.97 27.79 -12.62
C ARG A 673 -26.04 29.22 -12.09
N PHE A 674 -25.60 29.44 -10.85
CA PHE A 674 -25.65 30.73 -10.16
C PHE A 674 -24.24 31.19 -9.81
N ILE A 675 -24.02 32.50 -9.84
CA ILE A 675 -22.71 33.15 -9.61
C ILE A 675 -22.71 33.76 -8.20
N LYS A 676 -21.66 33.47 -7.44
CA LYS A 676 -21.51 33.90 -6.05
C LYS A 676 -21.58 35.43 -5.94
N GLY A 677 -22.43 35.92 -5.03
CA GLY A 677 -22.63 37.34 -4.77
C GLY A 677 -23.66 38.05 -5.67
N ASN A 678 -24.29 37.33 -6.61
CA ASN A 678 -25.33 37.89 -7.47
C ASN A 678 -26.75 37.70 -6.89
N VAL A 679 -27.63 38.67 -7.16
CA VAL A 679 -29.05 38.62 -6.77
C VAL A 679 -29.89 38.14 -7.95
N TYR A 680 -30.79 37.20 -7.70
CA TYR A 680 -31.67 36.62 -8.72
C TYR A 680 -33.15 36.84 -8.40
N ILE A 681 -33.93 37.11 -9.44
CA ILE A 681 -35.39 37.23 -9.39
C ILE A 681 -36.00 35.90 -9.83
N ILE A 682 -36.85 35.31 -8.99
CA ILE A 682 -37.53 34.05 -9.31
C ILE A 682 -38.97 34.32 -9.71
N LYS A 683 -39.41 33.65 -10.77
CA LYS A 683 -40.81 33.63 -11.19
C LYS A 683 -41.34 32.21 -11.29
N TYR A 684 -42.55 32.03 -10.77
CA TYR A 684 -43.31 30.79 -10.87
C TYR A 684 -44.60 31.03 -11.66
N HIS A 685 -44.70 30.43 -12.85
CA HIS A 685 -45.75 30.74 -13.82
C HIS A 685 -46.23 29.51 -14.61
N SER A 686 -47.24 29.70 -15.47
CA SER A 686 -47.69 28.66 -16.40
C SER A 686 -46.65 28.41 -17.50
N VAL A 687 -46.55 27.17 -17.97
CA VAL A 687 -45.67 26.83 -19.10
C VAL A 687 -46.06 27.66 -20.34
N GLY A 688 -45.07 28.27 -20.98
CA GLY A 688 -45.23 29.05 -22.22
C GLY A 688 -45.96 30.40 -22.08
N THR A 689 -46.39 30.79 -20.87
CA THR A 689 -47.04 32.09 -20.63
C THR A 689 -46.59 32.71 -19.31
N MET A 690 -45.91 33.86 -19.42
CA MET A 690 -45.55 34.70 -18.27
C MET A 690 -46.41 35.98 -18.27
N LYS A 691 -47.09 36.22 -17.16
CA LYS A 691 -47.93 37.40 -16.93
C LYS A 691 -47.29 38.29 -15.87
N ARG A 692 -47.52 39.60 -15.97
CA ARG A 692 -47.04 40.59 -14.99
C ARG A 692 -47.56 40.36 -13.55
N LYS A 693 -48.65 39.59 -13.39
CA LYS A 693 -49.25 39.24 -12.10
C LYS A 693 -48.81 37.87 -11.56
N ASP A 694 -47.93 37.17 -12.27
CA ASP A 694 -47.41 35.89 -11.79
C ASP A 694 -46.55 36.11 -10.54
N LYS A 695 -46.55 35.11 -9.65
CA LYS A 695 -45.89 35.23 -8.35
C LYS A 695 -44.38 35.34 -8.54
N SER A 696 -43.78 36.30 -7.86
CA SER A 696 -42.33 36.51 -7.83
C SER A 696 -41.82 36.52 -6.40
N ALA A 697 -40.69 35.87 -6.17
CA ALA A 697 -39.93 35.94 -4.93
C ALA A 697 -38.51 36.43 -5.27
N LYS A 698 -37.86 37.09 -4.32
CA LYS A 698 -36.46 37.50 -4.45
C LYS A 698 -35.60 36.44 -3.75
N ILE A 699 -34.53 35.99 -4.39
CA ILE A 699 -33.43 35.37 -3.65
C ILE A 699 -32.58 36.49 -3.08
N ILE A 700 -32.11 36.35 -1.85
CA ILE A 700 -31.10 37.22 -1.27
C ILE A 700 -29.85 36.37 -1.00
N PHE A 701 -28.69 36.89 -1.41
CA PHE A 701 -27.28 36.45 -1.25
C PHE A 701 -26.77 35.11 -1.82
#